data_AF-A0A3M1MJQ4-F1
#
_entry.id   AF-A0A3M1MJQ4-F1
#
_cell.length_a   1.000
_cell.length_b   1.000
_cell.length_c   1.000
_cell.angle_alpha   90.00
_cell.angle_beta   90.00
_cell.angle_gamma   90.00
#
_symmetry.space_group_name_H-M   'P 1'
#
loop_
_entity.id
_entity.type
_entity.pdbx_description
1 polymer ?
#
loop_
_entity_poly.entity_id
_entity_poly.type
_entity_poly.pdbx_seq_one_letter_code
_entity_poly.pdbx_strand_id
1 'polypeptide(L)'
;MGGLLWGVSTKPPVVSLLRGRRRGRCAPRFEANLPAAARWSNRMESTRVGEQIVPLFWIRSLGMGRNWSCFLVAVVVVWTLGGGRQAMGDVTAQQRAKLAELSEATRDAGRLYTEGKYQECAQQITAIQQQFLELIESRDAQLLRMAKPLYERLARAHGLLDLEGAELQPLPTWEQIVAAPSPPEGQAISFSQDVAPWLVAKCGNCHINNRRGQFSMATFADLVRGVNGNRVFFPGESRGSRLVEVIESGDMPRGGGKVSAEELASLKGWIDQGATFDGPAPTSALVSYARPSADPSGERSTPAPPTVKQPTGSETVSFARDIAPLLRENCNGCHIAGRRASGNFRMDTFAQLLRGGDSGPVIAGTNANESLLIRKLKGQAGQRMPAGGRPPLSDEQIALIATWIREGAPFDGPAPSTNIDVVINQGWAATASPEELFQRRKERALQRWERAVPGDAPATAEIGEAFVLGNASPDQIDASARRVADAIERVKRGLRLDKRSPLLRGGLVVFVLKSRYDYSEFGKMTEGRELPKEWVGHWYADPIDVYVVLSAESDLEPEQLEAVTLQNVAGAYVGSFAGVPYWFAEGVGRNLVVTNYRRGDRRVVEWQQSLPAALQKVTAPPVLLDNRLDEETAGLVGMALVNTMMDRANSRRFSKLMELMREGKAFDEAMAFAFAPPEEFVALAFGKKPPEKK
;
A
#
# COMPACT_ATOMS: atom_id res chain seq x y z
N MET A 1 -9.70 -55.07 52.34
CA MET A 1 -8.87 -56.24 52.74
C MET A 1 -7.49 -56.04 52.14
N GLY A 2 -6.42 -56.20 52.93
CA GLY A 2 -5.03 -55.84 52.55
C GLY A 2 -4.79 -54.32 52.46
N GLY A 3 -3.61 -53.77 52.77
CA GLY A 3 -2.35 -54.37 53.27
C GLY A 3 -1.14 -53.57 52.74
N LEU A 4 -0.50 -52.64 53.47
CA LEU A 4 0.58 -52.84 54.49
C LEU A 4 1.92 -53.30 53.84
N LEU A 5 3.15 -52.76 54.07
CA LEU A 5 3.73 -51.70 54.96
C LEU A 5 5.17 -51.28 54.48
N TRP A 6 5.59 -50.03 54.77
CA TRP A 6 6.96 -49.53 55.19
C TRP A 6 8.19 -49.75 54.26
N GLY A 7 9.35 -49.09 54.40
CA GLY A 7 9.90 -48.00 55.29
C GLY A 7 11.36 -47.67 54.84
N VAL A 8 12.28 -46.91 55.44
CA VAL A 8 12.41 -45.85 56.47
C VAL A 8 13.94 -45.53 56.61
N SER A 9 14.37 -44.25 56.65
CA SER A 9 15.74 -43.75 57.04
C SER A 9 16.95 -44.13 56.12
N THR A 10 18.15 -43.50 56.12
CA THR A 10 18.89 -42.63 57.08
C THR A 10 19.70 -41.44 56.43
N LYS A 11 20.41 -40.67 57.29
CA LYS A 11 21.42 -39.60 57.05
C LYS A 11 22.41 -39.61 58.26
N PRO A 12 23.51 -38.81 58.33
CA PRO A 12 24.52 -38.38 57.35
C PRO A 12 25.97 -38.61 57.90
N PRO A 13 27.01 -37.94 57.36
CA PRO A 13 27.71 -36.88 58.14
C PRO A 13 27.99 -35.60 57.25
N VAL A 14 28.56 -34.44 57.62
CA VAL A 14 29.43 -33.92 58.71
C VAL A 14 30.90 -34.38 58.58
N VAL A 15 32.01 -33.68 58.89
CA VAL A 15 32.40 -32.33 59.42
C VAL A 15 33.31 -31.63 58.34
N SER A 16 34.01 -30.48 58.42
CA SER A 16 34.33 -29.47 59.47
C SER A 16 34.57 -28.04 58.89
N LEU A 17 34.88 -27.11 59.79
CA LEU A 17 35.24 -25.69 59.68
C LEU A 17 36.66 -25.37 59.13
N LEU A 18 36.85 -24.13 58.61
CA LEU A 18 37.64 -23.10 59.32
C LEU A 18 37.26 -21.65 58.89
N ARG A 19 37.76 -20.64 59.61
CA ARG A 19 37.27 -19.23 59.58
C ARG A 19 38.33 -18.23 59.08
N GLY A 20 37.90 -17.14 58.41
CA GLY A 20 38.75 -15.98 58.10
C GLY A 20 37.98 -14.69 57.79
N ARG A 21 37.92 -13.75 58.74
CA ARG A 21 37.60 -12.30 58.51
C ARG A 21 38.95 -11.55 58.38
N ARG A 22 39.11 -10.28 57.95
CA ARG A 22 38.24 -9.09 57.85
C ARG A 22 38.94 -8.01 56.95
N ARG A 23 38.21 -7.00 56.43
CA ARG A 23 38.58 -5.59 56.02
C ARG A 23 40.07 -5.20 55.78
N GLY A 24 40.47 -4.33 54.84
CA GLY A 24 39.73 -3.53 53.82
C GLY A 24 40.28 -2.09 53.64
N ARG A 25 40.07 -1.48 52.45
CA ARG A 25 40.40 -0.07 52.01
C ARG A 25 41.89 0.34 51.95
N CYS A 26 42.37 0.73 50.76
CA CYS A 26 42.68 2.12 50.38
C CYS A 26 43.11 2.28 48.90
N ALA A 27 43.02 3.50 48.39
CA ALA A 27 43.56 4.04 47.12
C ALA A 27 44.10 5.47 47.43
N PRO A 28 44.63 6.29 46.50
CA PRO A 28 44.90 6.11 45.06
C PRO A 28 46.31 6.61 44.61
N ARG A 29 46.66 6.52 43.31
CA ARG A 29 47.22 7.67 42.55
C ARG A 29 47.23 7.51 41.01
N PHE A 30 47.73 8.55 40.35
CA PHE A 30 47.64 8.94 38.92
C PHE A 30 48.95 8.66 38.14
N GLU A 31 48.92 8.99 36.82
CA GLU A 31 50.08 9.23 35.92
C GLU A 31 50.98 8.02 35.51
N ALA A 32 51.72 8.04 34.39
CA ALA A 32 51.51 8.65 33.05
C ALA A 32 52.54 8.14 32.02
N ASN A 33 52.13 8.05 30.74
CA ASN A 33 52.95 8.08 29.51
C ASN A 33 53.96 6.96 29.12
N LEU A 34 54.13 6.88 27.79
CA LEU A 34 55.02 6.06 26.92
C LEU A 34 56.41 6.75 26.75
N PRO A 35 57.43 6.28 25.97
CA PRO A 35 57.36 5.36 24.80
C PRO A 35 58.57 4.43 24.44
N ALA A 36 58.38 3.61 23.39
CA ALA A 36 59.38 3.09 22.40
C ALA A 36 60.54 2.17 22.89
N ALA A 37 61.03 1.13 22.18
CA ALA A 37 60.76 0.45 20.89
C ALA A 37 61.23 -1.04 21.00
N ALA A 38 61.52 -1.92 20.00
CA ALA A 38 61.68 -1.82 18.54
C ALA A 38 61.56 -3.19 17.79
N ARG A 39 61.44 -3.10 16.45
CA ARG A 39 61.98 -3.91 15.30
C ARG A 39 62.70 -5.27 15.57
N TRP A 40 62.71 -6.28 14.67
CA TRP A 40 62.18 -6.47 13.28
C TRP A 40 62.26 -7.98 12.88
N SER A 41 61.48 -8.44 11.90
CA SER A 41 61.89 -9.41 10.85
C SER A 41 60.75 -9.70 9.84
N ASN A 42 61.07 -10.29 8.68
CA ASN A 42 60.19 -10.37 7.50
C ASN A 42 59.79 -11.81 7.12
N ARG A 43 58.58 -11.99 6.54
CA ARG A 43 58.38 -12.72 5.27
C ARG A 43 56.99 -12.43 4.65
N MET A 44 56.98 -12.01 3.40
CA MET A 44 55.88 -12.14 2.43
C MET A 44 56.50 -12.43 1.06
N GLU A 45 55.86 -13.26 0.23
CA GLU A 45 56.31 -13.56 -1.14
C GLU A 45 55.19 -13.26 -2.16
N SER A 46 55.60 -12.94 -3.38
CA SER A 46 54.79 -12.31 -4.44
C SER A 46 54.12 -13.30 -5.41
N THR A 47 53.07 -12.95 -6.16
CA THR A 47 53.14 -12.27 -7.49
C THR A 47 51.73 -11.84 -7.94
N ARG A 48 51.49 -10.61 -8.45
CA ARG A 48 51.66 -10.05 -9.84
C ARG A 48 50.75 -10.68 -10.91
N VAL A 49 50.35 -10.04 -12.02
CA VAL A 49 50.67 -8.75 -12.74
C VAL A 49 49.32 -8.06 -13.09
N GLY A 50 49.11 -6.77 -13.39
CA GLY A 50 49.88 -5.50 -13.53
C GLY A 50 48.86 -4.33 -13.51
N GLU A 51 49.12 -3.01 -13.61
CA GLU A 51 50.16 -2.12 -14.18
C GLU A 51 49.77 -1.51 -15.56
N GLN A 52 49.39 -0.21 -15.68
CA GLN A 52 50.11 1.08 -15.46
C GLN A 52 50.91 1.52 -16.73
N ILE A 53 51.28 2.79 -17.06
CA ILE A 53 50.97 4.18 -16.62
C ILE A 53 51.51 5.16 -17.72
N VAL A 54 50.95 6.36 -17.91
CA VAL A 54 51.71 7.61 -18.25
C VAL A 54 50.93 8.89 -17.88
N PRO A 55 51.56 9.91 -17.26
CA PRO A 55 51.05 11.29 -17.26
C PRO A 55 52.11 12.38 -17.63
N LEU A 56 51.62 13.62 -17.81
CA LEU A 56 52.32 14.94 -17.71
C LEU A 56 52.92 15.69 -18.95
N PHE A 57 52.50 16.97 -19.01
CA PHE A 57 53.16 18.23 -19.46
C PHE A 57 53.53 18.60 -20.94
N TRP A 58 52.73 19.55 -21.46
CA TRP A 58 53.05 20.87 -22.09
C TRP A 58 53.93 21.06 -23.37
N ILE A 59 53.23 21.44 -24.45
CA ILE A 59 53.48 22.54 -25.42
C ILE A 59 54.88 22.72 -26.07
N ARG A 60 54.96 22.33 -27.36
CA ARG A 60 55.34 23.12 -28.57
C ARG A 60 55.27 22.17 -29.79
N SER A 61 55.17 22.54 -31.07
CA SER A 61 54.76 23.74 -31.83
C SER A 61 55.35 23.55 -33.25
N LEU A 62 54.54 23.58 -34.33
CA LEU A 62 54.95 23.34 -35.74
C LEU A 62 55.43 21.89 -36.02
N GLY A 63 55.39 21.36 -37.25
CA GLY A 63 54.80 21.85 -38.51
C GLY A 63 55.42 21.18 -39.75
N MET A 64 54.62 20.91 -40.81
CA MET A 64 55.01 20.25 -42.09
C MET A 64 55.41 18.76 -41.96
N GLY A 65 55.22 17.88 -42.96
CA GLY A 65 54.46 17.97 -44.22
C GLY A 65 55.01 17.06 -45.34
N ARG A 66 54.13 16.57 -46.25
CA ARG A 66 54.41 15.76 -47.48
C ARG A 66 54.79 14.28 -47.24
N ASN A 67 54.50 13.28 -48.10
CA ASN A 67 53.68 13.20 -49.34
C ASN A 67 53.36 11.70 -49.68
N TRP A 68 52.67 11.46 -50.81
CA TRP A 68 52.42 10.18 -51.52
C TRP A 68 51.23 9.30 -51.02
N SER A 69 50.43 8.62 -51.86
CA SER A 69 49.89 8.95 -53.20
C SER A 69 48.78 7.94 -53.62
N CYS A 70 47.72 8.45 -54.28
CA CYS A 70 46.71 7.80 -55.16
C CYS A 70 46.43 6.28 -55.15
N PHE A 71 45.14 5.91 -55.10
CA PHE A 71 44.43 5.28 -56.26
C PHE A 71 42.90 5.37 -56.13
N LEU A 72 42.16 5.18 -57.23
CA LEU A 72 40.71 5.43 -57.36
C LEU A 72 40.05 4.44 -58.35
N VAL A 73 38.95 3.78 -57.96
CA VAL A 73 38.02 3.02 -58.85
C VAL A 73 36.59 3.12 -58.27
N ALA A 74 35.55 3.07 -59.13
CA ALA A 74 34.13 3.17 -58.76
C ALA A 74 33.24 2.23 -59.63
N VAL A 75 31.91 2.47 -59.70
CA VAL A 75 30.82 1.69 -60.38
C VAL A 75 30.22 0.58 -59.47
N VAL A 76 28.94 0.56 -59.00
CA VAL A 76 27.56 0.83 -59.54
C VAL A 76 27.00 -0.43 -60.25
N VAL A 77 25.84 -1.05 -59.91
CA VAL A 77 24.42 -0.63 -60.10
C VAL A 77 23.44 -1.30 -59.10
N VAL A 78 22.39 -0.54 -58.74
CA VAL A 78 21.02 -0.83 -58.22
C VAL A 78 20.40 -2.24 -58.37
N TRP A 79 19.56 -2.63 -57.37
CA TRP A 79 18.25 -3.31 -57.57
C TRP A 79 17.16 -2.65 -56.70
N THR A 80 15.86 -2.87 -56.98
CA THR A 80 14.74 -2.07 -56.43
C THR A 80 13.55 -2.89 -55.90
N LEU A 81 12.60 -2.16 -55.28
CA LEU A 81 11.19 -2.50 -54.95
C LEU A 81 10.86 -3.13 -53.57
N GLY A 82 9.78 -2.62 -52.97
CA GLY A 82 8.81 -3.46 -52.24
C GLY A 82 8.80 -3.43 -50.70
N GLY A 83 8.40 -2.33 -50.05
CA GLY A 83 8.09 -2.35 -48.61
C GLY A 83 8.02 -0.98 -47.93
N GLY A 84 6.88 -0.30 -48.02
CA GLY A 84 6.71 1.05 -47.47
C GLY A 84 6.72 1.10 -45.94
N ARG A 85 7.80 1.64 -45.35
CA ARG A 85 7.70 2.27 -44.02
C ARG A 85 7.07 3.65 -44.20
N GLN A 86 6.02 3.95 -43.45
CA GLN A 86 5.61 5.34 -43.25
C GLN A 86 6.73 6.05 -42.48
N ALA A 87 7.32 7.08 -43.08
CA ALA A 87 8.39 7.85 -42.47
C ALA A 87 7.79 8.93 -41.55
N MET A 88 8.35 9.08 -40.35
CA MET A 88 8.19 10.30 -39.57
C MET A 88 8.93 11.43 -40.30
N GLY A 89 8.33 12.62 -40.39
CA GLY A 89 8.87 13.73 -41.18
C GLY A 89 10.15 14.32 -40.59
N ASP A 90 11.18 14.47 -41.41
CA ASP A 90 12.39 15.23 -41.10
C ASP A 90 12.24 16.68 -41.56
N VAL A 91 12.71 17.64 -40.76
CA VAL A 91 12.71 19.07 -41.12
C VAL A 91 13.43 19.30 -42.45
N THR A 92 12.74 19.88 -43.43
CA THR A 92 13.26 20.00 -44.80
C THR A 92 14.49 20.92 -44.90
N ALA A 93 15.33 20.72 -45.91
CA ALA A 93 16.47 21.61 -46.17
C ALA A 93 16.05 23.08 -46.39
N GLN A 94 14.88 23.28 -47.02
CA GLN A 94 14.29 24.60 -47.26
C GLN A 94 13.88 25.31 -45.96
N GLN A 95 13.26 24.60 -45.01
CA GLN A 95 12.92 25.17 -43.68
C GLN A 95 14.18 25.56 -42.89
N ARG A 96 15.25 24.75 -42.96
CA ARG A 96 16.54 25.06 -42.32
C ARG A 96 17.20 26.30 -42.95
N ALA A 97 17.15 26.43 -44.28
CA ALA A 97 17.65 27.60 -44.99
C ALA A 97 16.87 28.88 -44.61
N LYS A 98 15.52 28.82 -44.57
CA LYS A 98 14.69 29.97 -44.19
C LYS A 98 14.89 30.39 -42.73
N LEU A 99 15.10 29.45 -41.80
CA LEU A 99 15.50 29.78 -40.43
C LEU A 99 16.86 30.50 -40.36
N ALA A 100 17.83 30.14 -41.20
CA ALA A 100 19.12 30.82 -41.28
C ALA A 100 18.98 32.23 -41.87
N GLU A 101 18.23 32.37 -42.96
CA GLU A 101 17.92 33.65 -43.63
C GLU A 101 17.24 34.65 -42.68
N LEU A 102 16.15 34.26 -42.01
CA LEU A 102 15.46 35.10 -41.03
C LEU A 102 16.35 35.43 -39.82
N SER A 103 17.24 34.50 -39.44
CA SER A 103 18.26 34.70 -38.40
C SER A 103 19.34 35.73 -38.76
N GLU A 104 19.68 35.84 -40.05
CA GLU A 104 20.59 36.87 -40.57
C GLU A 104 19.86 38.22 -40.72
N ALA A 105 18.64 38.23 -41.28
CA ALA A 105 17.81 39.42 -41.39
C ALA A 105 17.53 40.08 -40.01
N THR A 106 17.30 39.29 -38.96
CA THR A 106 17.13 39.79 -37.58
C THR A 106 18.39 40.48 -37.04
N ARG A 107 19.57 39.96 -37.40
CA ARG A 107 20.86 40.57 -37.03
C ARG A 107 21.07 41.89 -37.78
N ASP A 108 20.63 41.97 -39.02
CA ASP A 108 20.81 43.15 -39.86
C ASP A 108 19.82 44.28 -39.56
N ALA A 109 18.57 43.96 -39.18
CA ALA A 109 17.65 44.92 -38.58
C ALA A 109 18.26 45.58 -37.32
N GLY A 110 19.07 44.84 -36.55
CA GLY A 110 19.81 45.38 -35.40
C GLY A 110 20.80 46.50 -35.75
N ARG A 111 21.25 46.62 -37.02
CA ARG A 111 22.09 47.75 -37.46
C ARG A 111 21.28 49.05 -37.52
N LEU A 112 20.04 49.01 -38.02
CA LEU A 112 19.13 50.16 -38.05
C LEU A 112 18.83 50.67 -36.63
N TYR A 113 18.70 49.78 -35.66
CA TYR A 113 18.57 50.15 -34.24
C TYR A 113 19.80 50.94 -33.75
N THR A 114 21.02 50.48 -34.04
CA THR A 114 22.26 51.21 -33.69
C THR A 114 22.48 52.51 -34.46
N GLU A 115 21.77 52.71 -35.57
CA GLU A 115 21.73 53.97 -36.34
C GLU A 115 20.62 54.93 -35.85
N GLY A 116 19.84 54.56 -34.82
CA GLY A 116 18.72 55.35 -34.30
C GLY A 116 17.44 55.31 -35.16
N LYS A 117 17.37 54.42 -36.15
CA LYS A 117 16.24 54.29 -37.09
C LYS A 117 15.19 53.32 -36.55
N TYR A 118 14.67 53.61 -35.36
CA TYR A 118 13.81 52.68 -34.61
C TYR A 118 12.54 52.26 -35.37
N GLN A 119 11.91 53.18 -36.12
CA GLN A 119 10.71 52.89 -36.91
C GLN A 119 11.00 52.00 -38.14
N GLU A 120 12.11 52.22 -38.86
CA GLU A 120 12.54 51.34 -39.96
C GLU A 120 12.92 49.95 -39.43
N CYS A 121 13.61 49.90 -38.28
CA CYS A 121 13.94 48.67 -37.58
C CYS A 121 12.67 47.89 -37.16
N ALA A 122 11.66 48.57 -36.60
CA ALA A 122 10.40 47.96 -36.19
C ALA A 122 9.59 47.40 -37.36
N GLN A 123 9.55 48.11 -38.50
CA GLN A 123 8.95 47.59 -39.73
C GLN A 123 9.67 46.32 -40.22
N GLN A 124 11.00 46.31 -40.22
CA GLN A 124 11.78 45.14 -40.64
C GLN A 124 11.61 43.95 -39.67
N ILE A 125 11.62 44.19 -38.36
CA ILE A 125 11.37 43.16 -37.33
C ILE A 125 9.96 42.59 -37.44
N THR A 126 8.94 43.41 -37.71
CA THR A 126 7.55 42.96 -37.95
C THR A 126 7.45 42.04 -39.18
N ALA A 127 8.11 42.41 -40.29
CA ALA A 127 8.13 41.59 -41.51
C ALA A 127 8.89 40.25 -41.33
N ILE A 128 9.89 40.22 -40.45
CA ILE A 128 10.59 38.98 -40.06
C ILE A 128 9.72 38.13 -39.12
N GLN A 129 9.00 38.74 -38.18
CA GLN A 129 8.06 38.05 -37.29
C GLN A 129 6.97 37.31 -38.08
N GLN A 130 6.37 37.94 -39.09
CA GLN A 130 5.31 37.31 -39.89
C GLN A 130 5.83 36.04 -40.60
N GLN A 131 6.94 36.15 -41.33
CA GLN A 131 7.59 35.01 -41.99
C GLN A 131 8.10 33.94 -41.01
N PHE A 132 8.46 34.33 -39.78
CA PHE A 132 8.83 33.39 -38.72
C PHE A 132 7.63 32.59 -38.22
N LEU A 133 6.48 33.23 -38.03
CA LEU A 133 5.23 32.59 -37.57
C LEU A 133 4.65 31.67 -38.66
N GLU A 134 4.67 32.09 -39.93
CA GLU A 134 4.31 31.24 -41.08
C GLU A 134 5.18 29.99 -41.15
N LEU A 135 6.51 30.14 -41.04
CA LEU A 135 7.45 29.02 -41.14
C LEU A 135 7.20 27.94 -40.07
N ILE A 136 6.74 28.32 -38.89
CA ILE A 136 6.47 27.41 -37.77
C ILE A 136 4.98 27.05 -37.61
N GLU A 137 4.09 27.48 -38.51
CA GLU A 137 2.64 27.20 -38.46
C GLU A 137 2.36 25.68 -38.39
N SER A 138 3.16 24.89 -39.13
CA SER A 138 3.15 23.42 -39.10
C SER A 138 3.42 22.80 -37.72
N ARG A 139 3.94 23.58 -36.76
CA ARG A 139 4.21 23.22 -35.36
C ARG A 139 5.02 21.93 -35.17
N ASP A 140 5.84 21.55 -36.15
CA ASP A 140 6.70 20.38 -36.03
C ASP A 140 7.68 20.51 -34.84
N ALA A 141 7.79 19.43 -34.07
CA ALA A 141 8.52 19.41 -32.82
C ALA A 141 10.05 19.49 -33.00
N GLN A 142 10.59 19.19 -34.18
CA GLN A 142 12.01 19.35 -34.50
C GLN A 142 12.29 20.75 -35.07
N LEU A 143 11.40 21.28 -35.92
CA LEU A 143 11.46 22.65 -36.43
C LEU A 143 11.33 23.68 -35.31
N LEU A 144 10.39 23.52 -34.38
CA LEU A 144 10.23 24.41 -33.22
C LEU A 144 11.49 24.45 -32.33
N ARG A 145 12.20 23.32 -32.17
CA ARG A 145 13.51 23.30 -31.46
C ARG A 145 14.57 24.11 -32.19
N MET A 146 14.60 24.06 -33.52
CA MET A 146 15.52 24.86 -34.35
C MET A 146 15.11 26.34 -34.41
N ALA A 147 13.82 26.65 -34.26
CA ALA A 147 13.26 27.99 -34.33
C ALA A 147 13.45 28.81 -33.03
N LYS A 148 13.51 28.17 -31.85
CA LYS A 148 13.59 28.87 -30.55
C LYS A 148 14.72 29.92 -30.44
N PRO A 149 15.96 29.67 -30.91
CA PRO A 149 17.04 30.67 -30.83
C PRO A 149 16.84 31.88 -31.75
N LEU A 150 15.88 31.84 -32.68
CA LEU A 150 15.43 32.99 -33.49
C LEU A 150 14.30 33.73 -32.77
N TYR A 151 13.29 33.03 -32.27
CA TYR A 151 12.26 33.62 -31.40
C TYR A 151 12.86 34.44 -30.25
N GLU A 152 13.85 33.88 -29.53
CA GLU A 152 14.50 34.57 -28.41
C GLU A 152 15.24 35.86 -28.82
N ARG A 153 15.61 35.99 -30.10
CA ARG A 153 16.19 37.24 -30.64
C ARG A 153 15.11 38.24 -31.05
N LEU A 154 14.01 37.78 -31.65
CA LEU A 154 12.84 38.62 -31.93
C LEU A 154 12.25 39.20 -30.63
N ALA A 155 12.04 38.37 -29.60
CA ALA A 155 11.55 38.82 -28.30
C ALA A 155 12.45 39.89 -27.65
N ARG A 156 13.78 39.81 -27.82
CA ARG A 156 14.71 40.85 -27.37
C ARG A 156 14.68 42.10 -28.24
N ALA A 157 14.51 41.98 -29.56
CA ALA A 157 14.34 43.12 -30.45
C ALA A 157 13.05 43.89 -30.12
N HIS A 158 11.94 43.20 -29.83
CA HIS A 158 10.70 43.83 -29.38
C HIS A 158 10.89 44.59 -28.07
N GLY A 159 11.48 43.97 -27.05
CA GLY A 159 11.74 44.66 -25.77
C GLY A 159 12.70 45.86 -25.89
N LEU A 160 13.60 45.88 -26.87
CA LEU A 160 14.48 47.03 -27.14
C LEU A 160 13.79 48.15 -27.93
N LEU A 161 12.83 47.81 -28.80
CA LEU A 161 12.08 48.77 -29.63
C LEU A 161 10.89 49.39 -28.88
N ASP A 162 10.26 48.63 -27.99
CA ASP A 162 9.19 49.09 -27.08
C ASP A 162 9.70 50.20 -26.14
N LEU A 163 10.93 50.04 -25.62
CA LEU A 163 11.61 51.07 -24.80
C LEU A 163 11.89 52.38 -25.57
N GLU A 164 12.05 52.30 -26.90
CA GLU A 164 12.26 53.46 -27.79
C GLU A 164 10.93 53.96 -28.41
N GLY A 165 9.78 53.42 -27.98
CA GLY A 165 8.44 53.84 -28.42
C GLY A 165 8.11 53.49 -29.88
N ALA A 166 8.71 52.46 -30.46
CA ALA A 166 8.42 52.03 -31.82
C ALA A 166 7.27 51.00 -31.87
N GLU A 167 6.25 51.27 -32.71
CA GLU A 167 5.07 50.41 -32.80
C GLU A 167 5.38 49.09 -33.51
N LEU A 168 4.97 47.98 -32.88
CA LEU A 168 5.22 46.61 -33.33
C LEU A 168 3.95 45.77 -33.22
N GLN A 169 3.74 44.82 -34.14
CA GLN A 169 2.73 43.79 -33.92
C GLN A 169 3.17 42.89 -32.75
N PRO A 170 2.29 42.58 -31.78
CA PRO A 170 2.68 41.81 -30.60
C PRO A 170 3.17 40.41 -31.00
N LEU A 171 4.35 40.04 -30.51
CA LEU A 171 4.93 38.70 -30.69
C LEU A 171 4.21 37.72 -29.73
N PRO A 172 3.53 36.67 -30.22
CA PRO A 172 2.94 35.65 -29.35
C PRO A 172 4.02 34.97 -28.51
N THR A 173 3.75 34.66 -27.25
CA THR A 173 4.79 34.08 -26.37
C THR A 173 5.21 32.69 -26.85
N TRP A 174 6.41 32.24 -26.48
CA TRP A 174 6.89 30.91 -26.86
C TRP A 174 5.92 29.80 -26.41
N GLU A 175 5.30 29.99 -25.25
CA GLU A 175 4.28 29.11 -24.66
C GLU A 175 3.02 29.08 -25.53
N GLN A 176 2.57 30.22 -26.06
CA GLN A 176 1.43 30.31 -27.00
C GLN A 176 1.76 29.70 -28.38
N ILE A 177 3.02 29.79 -28.82
CA ILE A 177 3.50 29.18 -30.06
C ILE A 177 3.54 27.64 -29.95
N VAL A 178 3.95 27.09 -28.80
CA VAL A 178 4.00 25.62 -28.60
C VAL A 178 2.69 25.01 -28.07
N ALA A 179 1.83 25.79 -27.43
CA ALA A 179 0.51 25.33 -26.98
C ALA A 179 -0.46 25.17 -28.15
N ALA A 180 -1.19 24.06 -28.18
CA ALA A 180 -2.28 23.84 -29.14
C ALA A 180 -3.36 24.94 -28.98
N PRO A 181 -4.04 25.35 -30.07
CA PRO A 181 -5.06 26.39 -30.02
C PRO A 181 -6.21 26.00 -29.07
N SER A 182 -6.75 27.00 -28.36
CA SER A 182 -7.94 26.83 -27.52
C SER A 182 -9.23 26.95 -28.36
N PRO A 183 -10.30 26.23 -28.00
CA PRO A 183 -11.59 26.32 -28.70
C PRO A 183 -12.28 27.69 -28.47
N PRO A 184 -13.18 28.11 -29.38
CA PRO A 184 -13.82 29.43 -29.33
C PRO A 184 -14.91 29.55 -28.24
N GLU A 185 -15.19 30.78 -27.83
CA GLU A 185 -16.31 31.13 -26.95
C GLU A 185 -17.66 30.88 -27.63
N GLY A 186 -18.67 30.39 -26.88
CA GLY A 186 -20.03 30.24 -27.42
C GLY A 186 -20.97 29.25 -26.72
N GLN A 187 -20.50 28.45 -25.76
CA GLN A 187 -21.36 27.46 -25.08
C GLN A 187 -21.09 27.39 -23.57
N ALA A 188 -22.17 27.21 -22.80
CA ALA A 188 -22.09 27.02 -21.35
C ALA A 188 -21.62 25.58 -21.06
N ILE A 189 -20.54 25.45 -20.30
CA ILE A 189 -19.85 24.17 -20.09
C ILE A 189 -20.47 23.43 -18.91
N SER A 190 -20.96 22.22 -19.17
CA SER A 190 -21.59 21.36 -18.16
C SER A 190 -20.55 20.71 -17.27
N PHE A 191 -20.64 20.86 -15.95
CA PHE A 191 -19.77 20.12 -15.06
C PHE A 191 -20.00 18.62 -15.20
N SER A 192 -21.27 18.18 -15.19
CA SER A 192 -21.65 16.77 -15.23
C SER A 192 -21.32 16.06 -16.54
N GLN A 193 -21.26 16.78 -17.68
CA GLN A 193 -21.03 16.19 -19.00
C GLN A 193 -19.64 16.47 -19.58
N ASP A 194 -19.04 17.64 -19.29
CA ASP A 194 -17.86 18.11 -20.04
C ASP A 194 -16.60 18.14 -19.16
N VAL A 195 -16.73 18.29 -17.84
CA VAL A 195 -15.60 18.36 -16.89
C VAL A 195 -15.47 17.08 -16.06
N ALA A 196 -16.53 16.67 -15.37
CA ALA A 196 -16.52 15.54 -14.45
C ALA A 196 -16.05 14.22 -15.09
N PRO A 197 -16.43 13.84 -16.32
CA PRO A 197 -16.08 12.53 -16.87
C PRO A 197 -14.57 12.27 -16.98
N TRP A 198 -13.81 13.20 -17.57
CA TRP A 198 -12.37 13.03 -17.73
C TRP A 198 -11.62 13.35 -16.43
N LEU A 199 -12.11 14.30 -15.61
CA LEU A 199 -11.54 14.62 -14.30
C LEU A 199 -11.59 13.39 -13.39
N VAL A 200 -12.70 12.66 -13.39
CA VAL A 200 -12.89 11.37 -12.69
C VAL A 200 -11.97 10.30 -13.27
N ALA A 201 -11.91 10.15 -14.60
CA ALA A 201 -11.08 9.14 -15.24
C ALA A 201 -9.57 9.31 -14.93
N LYS A 202 -9.07 10.55 -14.90
CA LYS A 202 -7.64 10.87 -14.79
C LYS A 202 -7.18 11.12 -13.35
N CYS A 203 -7.98 11.83 -12.54
CA CYS A 203 -7.64 12.15 -11.15
C CYS A 203 -8.28 11.19 -10.12
N GLY A 204 -9.39 10.53 -10.47
CA GLY A 204 -10.21 9.77 -9.53
C GLY A 204 -9.51 8.57 -8.87
N ASN A 205 -8.62 7.88 -9.60
CA ASN A 205 -7.85 6.78 -9.03
C ASN A 205 -6.99 7.20 -7.81
N CYS A 206 -6.52 8.45 -7.78
CA CYS A 206 -5.78 9.00 -6.63
C CYS A 206 -6.64 9.82 -5.66
N HIS A 207 -7.63 10.58 -6.13
CA HIS A 207 -8.36 11.57 -5.32
C HIS A 207 -9.84 11.25 -5.04
N ILE A 208 -10.40 10.19 -5.64
CA ILE A 208 -11.64 9.55 -5.16
C ILE A 208 -11.23 8.34 -4.30
N ASN A 209 -10.58 7.35 -4.92
CA ASN A 209 -10.38 6.03 -4.31
C ASN A 209 -9.33 6.01 -3.18
N ASN A 210 -8.26 6.81 -3.30
CA ASN A 210 -7.10 6.76 -2.41
C ASN A 210 -6.83 8.07 -1.64
N ARG A 211 -7.66 9.11 -1.82
CA ARG A 211 -7.59 10.44 -1.16
C ARG A 211 -6.18 11.01 -0.97
N ARG A 212 -5.31 10.83 -1.97
CA ARG A 212 -3.87 11.17 -1.86
C ARG A 212 -3.66 12.68 -1.69
N GLY A 213 -2.67 13.04 -0.87
CA GLY A 213 -2.29 14.44 -0.64
C GLY A 213 -3.31 15.26 0.18
N GLN A 214 -4.11 14.60 1.03
CA GLN A 214 -5.20 15.23 1.82
C GLN A 214 -6.31 15.89 0.97
N PHE A 215 -6.29 15.66 -0.35
CA PHE A 215 -7.31 16.13 -1.29
C PHE A 215 -8.30 15.01 -1.61
N SER A 216 -9.59 15.35 -1.71
CA SER A 216 -10.57 14.46 -2.32
C SER A 216 -11.55 15.20 -3.22
N MET A 217 -11.93 14.51 -4.31
CA MET A 217 -12.99 14.88 -5.24
C MET A 217 -14.05 13.76 -5.31
N ALA A 218 -14.26 13.03 -4.20
CA ALA A 218 -15.20 11.92 -4.14
C ALA A 218 -16.64 12.36 -4.45
N THR A 219 -17.02 13.55 -3.99
CA THR A 219 -18.25 14.28 -4.36
C THR A 219 -17.89 15.69 -4.85
N PHE A 220 -18.84 16.41 -5.46
CA PHE A 220 -18.63 17.82 -5.81
C PHE A 220 -18.41 18.68 -4.54
N ALA A 221 -19.12 18.36 -3.46
CA ALA A 221 -18.94 19.01 -2.16
C ALA A 221 -17.53 18.80 -1.57
N ASP A 222 -16.85 17.69 -1.88
CA ASP A 222 -15.45 17.48 -1.49
C ASP A 222 -14.50 18.28 -2.39
N LEU A 223 -14.74 18.28 -3.70
CA LEU A 223 -13.99 19.05 -4.69
C LEU A 223 -14.01 20.56 -4.37
N VAL A 224 -15.17 21.10 -3.97
CA VAL A 224 -15.33 22.48 -3.48
C VAL A 224 -14.59 22.72 -2.15
N ARG A 225 -14.63 21.76 -1.21
CA ARG A 225 -13.98 21.88 0.11
C ARG A 225 -12.45 21.82 0.03
N GLY A 226 -11.92 21.20 -1.03
CA GLY A 226 -10.51 21.20 -1.38
C GLY A 226 -9.61 20.51 -0.33
N VAL A 227 -8.49 21.15 0.02
CA VAL A 227 -7.46 20.57 0.91
C VAL A 227 -7.47 21.32 2.23
N ASN A 228 -7.75 20.60 3.33
CA ASN A 228 -7.84 21.16 4.69
C ASN A 228 -8.78 22.38 4.82
N GLY A 229 -9.81 22.45 3.97
CA GLY A 229 -10.78 23.56 3.90
C GLY A 229 -10.43 24.67 2.91
N ASN A 230 -9.21 24.69 2.36
CA ASN A 230 -8.81 25.61 1.30
C ASN A 230 -9.29 25.09 -0.06
N ARG A 231 -10.09 25.89 -0.77
CA ARG A 231 -10.61 25.56 -2.10
C ARG A 231 -9.46 25.32 -3.09
N VAL A 232 -9.61 24.33 -3.97
CA VAL A 232 -8.64 24.09 -5.05
C VAL A 232 -8.96 24.86 -6.34
N PHE A 233 -10.12 25.52 -6.42
CA PHE A 233 -10.49 26.42 -7.51
C PHE A 233 -11.32 27.61 -7.00
N PHE A 234 -11.29 28.70 -7.76
CA PHE A 234 -11.99 29.94 -7.49
C PHE A 234 -12.96 30.22 -8.65
N PRO A 235 -14.29 30.22 -8.42
CA PRO A 235 -15.28 30.55 -9.44
C PRO A 235 -15.00 31.94 -10.06
N GLY A 236 -14.93 32.01 -11.38
CA GLY A 236 -14.55 33.21 -12.14
C GLY A 236 -13.03 33.44 -12.30
N GLU A 237 -12.17 32.54 -11.78
CA GLU A 237 -10.71 32.73 -11.83
C GLU A 237 -9.96 31.40 -12.04
N SER A 238 -9.95 30.89 -13.27
CA SER A 238 -9.22 29.68 -13.64
C SER A 238 -7.71 29.83 -13.49
N ARG A 239 -7.15 31.02 -13.79
CA ARG A 239 -5.71 31.32 -13.67
C ARG A 239 -5.19 31.35 -12.23
N GLY A 240 -6.04 31.71 -11.26
CA GLY A 240 -5.74 31.66 -9.82
C GLY A 240 -6.03 30.31 -9.16
N SER A 241 -6.66 29.38 -9.89
CA SER A 241 -7.13 28.11 -9.35
C SER A 241 -6.01 27.08 -9.24
N ARG A 242 -5.68 26.66 -8.00
CA ARG A 242 -4.64 25.67 -7.70
C ARG A 242 -4.78 24.35 -8.47
N LEU A 243 -6.01 23.93 -8.77
CA LEU A 243 -6.34 22.75 -9.56
C LEU A 243 -5.87 22.87 -11.03
N VAL A 244 -5.94 24.07 -11.61
CA VAL A 244 -5.45 24.38 -12.95
C VAL A 244 -3.92 24.42 -12.92
N GLU A 245 -3.33 25.13 -11.96
CA GLU A 245 -1.88 25.27 -11.77
C GLU A 245 -1.15 23.91 -11.75
N VAL A 246 -1.63 22.93 -10.96
CA VAL A 246 -0.98 21.62 -10.84
C VAL A 246 -1.20 20.70 -12.04
N ILE A 247 -2.13 21.03 -12.93
CA ILE A 247 -2.30 20.34 -14.22
C ILE A 247 -1.38 20.99 -15.26
N GLU A 248 -1.27 22.32 -15.27
CA GLU A 248 -0.37 23.08 -16.16
C GLU A 248 1.11 22.83 -15.87
N SER A 249 1.51 22.72 -14.60
CA SER A 249 2.88 22.35 -14.22
C SER A 249 3.24 20.90 -14.59
N GLY A 250 2.25 20.07 -14.91
CA GLY A 250 2.39 18.63 -15.08
C GLY A 250 2.60 17.86 -13.77
N ASP A 251 2.44 18.51 -12.61
CA ASP A 251 2.51 17.85 -11.29
C ASP A 251 1.43 16.80 -11.10
N MET A 252 0.28 16.95 -11.76
CA MET A 252 -0.87 16.06 -11.73
C MET A 252 -1.44 15.83 -13.14
N PRO A 253 -2.00 14.63 -13.42
CA PRO A 253 -2.12 13.48 -12.53
C PRO A 253 -0.88 12.57 -12.57
N ARG A 254 -0.32 12.24 -11.39
CA ARG A 254 0.90 11.40 -11.27
C ARG A 254 0.62 9.94 -11.64
N GLY A 255 0.73 9.62 -12.93
CA GLY A 255 0.52 8.29 -13.49
C GLY A 255 -0.91 7.99 -13.94
N GLY A 256 -1.68 9.00 -14.33
CA GLY A 256 -3.12 8.90 -14.68
C GLY A 256 -3.51 9.49 -16.04
N GLY A 257 -2.67 9.33 -17.07
CA GLY A 257 -2.88 9.94 -18.39
C GLY A 257 -2.56 11.45 -18.43
N LYS A 258 -2.24 12.00 -19.60
CA LYS A 258 -2.14 13.46 -19.75
C LYS A 258 -3.55 14.06 -19.85
N VAL A 259 -3.76 15.22 -19.24
CA VAL A 259 -4.91 16.09 -19.57
C VAL A 259 -4.62 16.70 -20.95
N SER A 260 -5.62 16.72 -21.85
CA SER A 260 -5.49 17.35 -23.17
C SER A 260 -5.68 18.87 -23.08
N ALA A 261 -5.31 19.59 -24.14
CA ALA A 261 -5.57 21.03 -24.21
C ALA A 261 -7.09 21.34 -24.16
N GLU A 262 -7.92 20.49 -24.78
CA GLU A 262 -9.38 20.60 -24.81
C GLU A 262 -10.01 20.33 -23.44
N GLU A 263 -9.56 19.27 -22.74
CA GLU A 263 -10.00 18.96 -21.38
C GLU A 263 -9.62 20.09 -20.41
N LEU A 264 -8.38 20.59 -20.48
CA LEU A 264 -7.93 21.72 -19.68
C LEU A 264 -8.71 23.00 -20.02
N ALA A 265 -9.03 23.24 -21.29
CA ALA A 265 -9.89 24.35 -21.71
C ALA A 265 -11.32 24.19 -21.15
N SER A 266 -11.87 22.98 -21.12
CA SER A 266 -13.19 22.72 -20.51
C SER A 266 -13.18 23.01 -19.00
N LEU A 267 -12.11 22.63 -18.27
CA LEU A 267 -11.95 22.96 -16.85
C LEU A 267 -11.87 24.48 -16.65
N LYS A 268 -11.03 25.16 -17.43
CA LYS A 268 -10.83 26.61 -17.31
C LYS A 268 -12.12 27.36 -17.61
N GLY A 269 -12.72 27.12 -18.78
CA GLY A 269 -13.97 27.76 -19.19
C GLY A 269 -15.12 27.50 -18.20
N TRP A 270 -15.25 26.29 -17.65
CA TRP A 270 -16.23 26.01 -16.60
C TRP A 270 -15.94 26.79 -15.30
N ILE A 271 -14.67 26.90 -14.88
CA ILE A 271 -14.30 27.71 -13.70
C ILE A 271 -14.63 29.19 -13.96
N ASP A 272 -14.23 29.73 -15.11
CA ASP A 272 -14.41 31.13 -15.50
C ASP A 272 -15.90 31.49 -15.70
N GLN A 273 -16.73 30.54 -16.13
CA GLN A 273 -18.19 30.65 -16.16
C GLN A 273 -18.87 30.54 -14.77
N GLY A 274 -18.10 30.59 -13.67
CA GLY A 274 -18.63 30.59 -12.30
C GLY A 274 -18.73 29.20 -11.65
N ALA A 275 -18.14 28.17 -12.25
CA ALA A 275 -17.95 26.84 -11.65
C ALA A 275 -19.24 26.18 -11.09
N THR A 276 -20.35 26.32 -11.80
CA THR A 276 -21.67 25.83 -11.36
C THR A 276 -21.77 24.30 -11.44
N PHE A 277 -22.53 23.69 -10.53
CA PHE A 277 -22.83 22.25 -10.55
C PHE A 277 -24.25 21.98 -11.02
N ASP A 278 -24.38 21.13 -12.03
CA ASP A 278 -25.60 20.80 -12.77
C ASP A 278 -26.06 19.34 -12.60
N GLY A 279 -25.38 18.56 -11.76
CA GLY A 279 -25.75 17.18 -11.43
C GLY A 279 -26.84 17.06 -10.35
N PRO A 280 -27.42 15.85 -10.15
CA PRO A 280 -28.54 15.60 -9.23
C PRO A 280 -28.32 16.04 -7.76
N ALA A 281 -27.12 15.91 -7.19
CA ALA A 281 -26.80 16.49 -5.88
C ALA A 281 -25.27 16.70 -5.71
N PRO A 282 -24.82 17.79 -5.06
CA PRO A 282 -23.39 18.03 -4.81
C PRO A 282 -22.70 16.94 -3.97
N THR A 283 -23.46 16.16 -3.21
CA THR A 283 -23.01 15.02 -2.41
C THR A 283 -23.07 13.67 -3.15
N SER A 284 -23.49 13.65 -4.42
CA SER A 284 -23.39 12.47 -5.28
C SER A 284 -21.92 12.13 -5.56
N ALA A 285 -21.60 10.83 -5.59
CA ALA A 285 -20.24 10.37 -5.85
C ALA A 285 -19.84 10.63 -7.31
N LEU A 286 -18.79 11.42 -7.56
CA LEU A 286 -18.41 11.84 -8.92
C LEU A 286 -18.02 10.67 -9.83
N VAL A 287 -17.67 9.51 -9.25
CA VAL A 287 -17.38 8.27 -9.98
C VAL A 287 -18.49 7.87 -10.98
N SER A 288 -19.74 8.29 -10.78
CA SER A 288 -20.86 8.00 -11.69
C SER A 288 -20.80 8.75 -13.03
N TYR A 289 -20.02 9.82 -13.15
CA TYR A 289 -19.93 10.61 -14.39
C TYR A 289 -18.87 10.10 -15.37
N ALA A 290 -18.13 9.02 -15.05
CA ALA A 290 -17.08 8.48 -15.91
C ALA A 290 -17.63 7.93 -17.24
N ARG A 291 -17.71 8.79 -18.27
CA ARG A 291 -18.02 8.39 -19.66
C ARG A 291 -16.93 7.43 -20.17
N PRO A 292 -17.29 6.26 -20.76
CA PRO A 292 -16.35 5.47 -21.54
C PRO A 292 -15.76 6.31 -22.68
N SER A 293 -14.46 6.19 -22.94
CA SER A 293 -13.83 6.88 -24.06
C SER A 293 -14.39 6.37 -25.38
N ALA A 294 -14.80 7.27 -26.26
CA ALA A 294 -15.33 6.91 -27.57
C ALA A 294 -14.20 6.54 -28.55
N ASP A 295 -14.40 5.43 -29.26
CA ASP A 295 -13.68 5.03 -30.46
C ASP A 295 -14.74 4.51 -31.44
N PRO A 296 -14.97 5.14 -32.62
CA PRO A 296 -16.20 4.98 -33.39
C PRO A 296 -16.27 3.70 -34.24
N SER A 297 -15.35 2.74 -34.10
CA SER A 297 -15.39 1.48 -34.87
C SER A 297 -14.91 0.25 -34.09
N GLY A 298 -15.85 -0.54 -33.59
CA GLY A 298 -15.61 -1.90 -33.06
C GLY A 298 -16.35 -2.18 -31.76
N GLU A 299 -17.26 -3.15 -31.78
CA GLU A 299 -18.05 -3.55 -30.60
C GLU A 299 -17.14 -3.99 -29.44
N ARG A 300 -17.18 -3.25 -28.34
CA ARG A 300 -16.77 -3.75 -27.02
C ARG A 300 -17.79 -3.34 -25.98
N SER A 301 -18.68 -4.28 -25.67
CA SER A 301 -19.54 -4.21 -24.49
C SER A 301 -18.69 -3.86 -23.28
N THR A 302 -19.05 -2.80 -22.56
CA THR A 302 -18.47 -2.52 -21.24
C THR A 302 -18.66 -3.75 -20.37
N PRO A 303 -17.59 -4.43 -19.91
CA PRO A 303 -17.77 -5.54 -18.99
C PRO A 303 -18.45 -5.01 -17.73
N ALA A 304 -19.50 -5.68 -17.28
CA ALA A 304 -19.95 -5.53 -15.90
C ALA A 304 -18.75 -5.77 -14.97
N PRO A 305 -18.66 -5.10 -13.80
CA PRO A 305 -17.63 -5.41 -12.81
C PRO A 305 -17.63 -6.93 -12.58
N PRO A 306 -16.52 -7.64 -12.83
CA PRO A 306 -16.56 -9.07 -13.15
C PRO A 306 -17.14 -9.85 -11.97
N THR A 307 -18.32 -10.44 -12.19
CA THR A 307 -19.11 -11.09 -11.14
C THR A 307 -18.30 -12.21 -10.53
N VAL A 308 -17.83 -12.01 -9.29
CA VAL A 308 -17.05 -13.00 -8.56
C VAL A 308 -17.96 -14.20 -8.28
N LYS A 309 -17.73 -15.30 -8.99
CA LYS A 309 -18.41 -16.55 -8.71
C LYS A 309 -17.92 -17.10 -7.38
N GLN A 310 -18.86 -17.48 -6.52
CA GLN A 310 -18.59 -18.32 -5.36
C GLN A 310 -18.61 -19.80 -5.80
N PRO A 311 -17.90 -20.70 -5.12
CA PRO A 311 -18.03 -22.14 -5.38
C PRO A 311 -19.46 -22.62 -5.11
N THR A 312 -19.92 -23.56 -5.92
CA THR A 312 -21.18 -24.30 -5.74
C THR A 312 -21.01 -25.58 -4.94
N GLY A 313 -19.76 -26.00 -4.67
CA GLY A 313 -19.42 -27.25 -4.00
C GLY A 313 -19.30 -28.44 -4.97
N SER A 314 -19.24 -28.17 -6.27
CA SER A 314 -19.05 -29.17 -7.34
C SER A 314 -17.68 -29.05 -8.04
N GLU A 315 -16.95 -27.98 -7.74
CA GLU A 315 -15.68 -27.62 -8.34
C GLU A 315 -14.52 -28.41 -7.72
N THR A 316 -13.57 -28.82 -8.56
CA THR A 316 -12.42 -29.64 -8.17
C THR A 316 -11.22 -28.80 -7.74
N VAL A 317 -11.10 -27.55 -8.21
CA VAL A 317 -9.94 -26.68 -7.96
C VAL A 317 -10.32 -25.45 -7.13
N SER A 318 -9.65 -25.29 -6.00
CA SER A 318 -9.79 -24.17 -5.06
C SER A 318 -8.88 -23.02 -5.47
N PHE A 319 -9.39 -21.78 -5.50
CA PHE A 319 -8.51 -20.63 -5.73
C PHE A 319 -7.54 -20.46 -4.56
N ALA A 320 -8.03 -20.52 -3.33
CA ALA A 320 -7.24 -20.29 -2.12
C ALA A 320 -6.16 -21.35 -1.86
N ARG A 321 -6.47 -22.64 -2.08
CA ARG A 321 -5.58 -23.77 -1.82
C ARG A 321 -4.65 -24.08 -3.00
N ASP A 322 -5.15 -24.01 -4.24
CA ASP A 322 -4.44 -24.57 -5.39
C ASP A 322 -3.85 -23.49 -6.31
N ILE A 323 -4.62 -22.45 -6.65
CA ILE A 323 -4.22 -21.45 -7.64
C ILE A 323 -3.40 -20.31 -7.03
N ALA A 324 -3.84 -19.79 -5.89
CA ALA A 324 -3.21 -18.65 -5.23
C ALA A 324 -1.74 -18.92 -4.85
N PRO A 325 -1.35 -20.09 -4.32
CA PRO A 325 0.07 -20.39 -4.06
C PRO A 325 0.92 -20.40 -5.34
N LEU A 326 0.43 -21.03 -6.42
CA LEU A 326 1.13 -21.06 -7.70
C LEU A 326 1.36 -19.65 -8.27
N LEU A 327 0.34 -18.78 -8.19
CA LEU A 327 0.49 -17.37 -8.57
C LEU A 327 1.47 -16.62 -7.66
N ARG A 328 1.44 -16.89 -6.35
CA ARG A 328 2.24 -16.19 -5.33
C ARG A 328 3.71 -16.63 -5.27
N GLU A 329 4.02 -17.82 -5.75
CA GLU A 329 5.38 -18.27 -6.03
C GLU A 329 5.88 -17.63 -7.35
N ASN A 330 5.18 -17.92 -8.45
CA ASN A 330 5.71 -17.71 -9.79
C ASN A 330 5.62 -16.24 -10.27
N CYS A 331 4.54 -15.53 -9.94
CA CYS A 331 4.25 -14.19 -10.48
C CYS A 331 4.70 -13.04 -9.55
N ASN A 332 5.08 -13.35 -8.31
CA ASN A 332 5.18 -12.35 -7.24
C ASN A 332 6.14 -11.17 -7.51
N GLY A 333 7.31 -11.45 -8.08
CA GLY A 333 8.35 -10.43 -8.29
C GLY A 333 7.93 -9.24 -9.17
N CYS A 334 6.90 -9.41 -10.01
CA CYS A 334 6.36 -8.36 -10.87
C CYS A 334 4.92 -8.00 -10.49
N HIS A 335 4.03 -8.98 -10.31
CA HIS A 335 2.58 -8.75 -10.28
C HIS A 335 1.97 -8.66 -8.87
N ILE A 336 2.74 -8.93 -7.81
CA ILE A 336 2.26 -8.91 -6.41
C ILE A 336 3.10 -7.93 -5.58
N ALA A 337 4.34 -8.30 -5.22
CA ALA A 337 5.26 -7.41 -4.50
C ALA A 337 6.03 -6.42 -5.39
N GLY A 338 5.92 -6.54 -6.72
CA GLY A 338 6.61 -5.66 -7.67
C GLY A 338 6.19 -4.18 -7.54
N ARG A 339 7.16 -3.28 -7.36
CA ARG A 339 6.93 -1.81 -7.21
C ARG A 339 6.29 -1.15 -8.44
N ARG A 340 6.41 -1.77 -9.61
CA ARG A 340 5.69 -1.46 -10.85
C ARG A 340 5.38 -2.79 -11.51
N ALA A 341 4.10 -3.09 -11.69
CA ALA A 341 3.69 -4.34 -12.33
C ALA A 341 3.62 -4.19 -13.84
N SER A 342 4.21 -5.14 -14.57
CA SER A 342 4.29 -5.11 -16.04
C SER A 342 2.90 -5.13 -16.68
N GLY A 343 2.65 -4.24 -17.63
CA GLY A 343 1.33 -4.09 -18.26
C GLY A 343 0.23 -3.70 -17.28
N ASN A 344 0.58 -2.99 -16.20
CA ASN A 344 -0.31 -2.53 -15.12
C ASN A 344 -1.11 -3.65 -14.42
N PHE A 345 -0.76 -4.92 -14.67
CA PHE A 345 -1.52 -6.08 -14.25
C PHE A 345 -1.11 -6.51 -12.84
N ARG A 346 -2.08 -6.58 -11.92
CA ARG A 346 -1.87 -6.84 -10.49
C ARG A 346 -2.58 -8.13 -10.07
N MET A 347 -1.95 -8.90 -9.18
CA MET A 347 -2.40 -10.23 -8.74
C MET A 347 -2.36 -10.39 -7.21
N ASP A 348 -2.10 -9.30 -6.47
CA ASP A 348 -2.02 -9.24 -5.00
C ASP A 348 -3.38 -9.37 -4.30
N THR A 349 -4.48 -9.31 -5.05
CA THR A 349 -5.86 -9.53 -4.59
C THR A 349 -6.65 -10.15 -5.75
N PHE A 350 -7.71 -10.91 -5.46
CA PHE A 350 -8.51 -11.56 -6.51
C PHE A 350 -9.24 -10.55 -7.41
N ALA A 351 -9.71 -9.44 -6.84
CA ALA A 351 -10.31 -8.33 -7.57
C ALA A 351 -9.34 -7.65 -8.55
N GLN A 352 -8.03 -7.65 -8.26
CA GLN A 352 -7.02 -7.16 -9.20
C GLN A 352 -6.70 -8.19 -10.29
N LEU A 353 -6.66 -9.48 -9.94
CA LEU A 353 -6.53 -10.58 -10.92
C LEU A 353 -7.66 -10.53 -11.97
N LEU A 354 -8.92 -10.42 -11.53
CA LEU A 354 -10.07 -10.34 -12.45
C LEU A 354 -10.12 -9.05 -13.27
N ARG A 355 -9.66 -7.92 -12.72
CA ARG A 355 -9.59 -6.63 -13.44
C ARG A 355 -8.69 -6.71 -14.68
N GLY A 356 -7.65 -7.55 -14.63
CA GLY A 356 -6.63 -7.60 -15.67
C GLY A 356 -5.71 -6.37 -15.66
N GLY A 357 -5.19 -6.01 -16.83
CA GLY A 357 -4.28 -4.87 -16.99
C GLY A 357 -4.42 -4.22 -18.36
N ASP A 358 -3.34 -3.63 -18.88
CA ASP A 358 -3.34 -2.86 -20.14
C ASP A 358 -3.71 -3.71 -21.37
N SER A 359 -3.61 -5.04 -21.26
CA SER A 359 -4.04 -6.01 -22.28
C SER A 359 -5.50 -6.50 -22.11
N GLY A 360 -6.27 -5.90 -21.21
CA GLY A 360 -7.64 -6.31 -20.86
C GLY A 360 -7.71 -7.43 -19.80
N PRO A 361 -8.88 -8.06 -19.63
CA PRO A 361 -9.09 -9.17 -18.70
C PRO A 361 -8.20 -10.37 -19.01
N VAL A 362 -7.65 -11.01 -17.98
CA VAL A 362 -6.78 -12.18 -18.16
C VAL A 362 -7.52 -13.52 -18.19
N ILE A 363 -8.82 -13.52 -17.87
CA ILE A 363 -9.72 -14.69 -17.91
C ILE A 363 -10.88 -14.38 -18.86
N ALA A 364 -11.13 -15.28 -19.81
CA ALA A 364 -12.16 -15.18 -20.84
C ALA A 364 -13.38 -16.05 -20.48
N GLY A 365 -14.12 -15.65 -19.45
CA GLY A 365 -15.25 -16.44 -18.93
C GLY A 365 -14.80 -17.84 -18.47
N THR A 366 -15.43 -18.89 -19.01
CA THR A 366 -15.05 -20.29 -18.78
C THR A 366 -14.03 -20.82 -19.81
N ASN A 367 -13.66 -20.05 -20.84
CA ASN A 367 -12.77 -20.53 -21.90
C ASN A 367 -11.29 -20.39 -21.52
N ALA A 368 -10.73 -21.46 -20.97
CA ALA A 368 -9.32 -21.52 -20.59
C ALA A 368 -8.34 -21.35 -21.77
N ASN A 369 -8.70 -21.73 -23.01
CA ASN A 369 -7.80 -21.62 -24.15
C ASN A 369 -7.74 -20.20 -24.73
N GLU A 370 -8.85 -19.45 -24.67
CA GLU A 370 -8.88 -18.04 -25.05
C GLU A 370 -8.35 -17.10 -23.96
N SER A 371 -8.46 -17.52 -22.69
CA SER A 371 -7.97 -16.77 -21.53
C SER A 371 -6.50 -16.36 -21.65
N LEU A 372 -6.25 -15.05 -21.65
CA LEU A 372 -4.92 -14.48 -21.84
C LEU A 372 -3.90 -15.00 -20.80
N LEU A 373 -4.33 -15.34 -19.58
CA LEU A 373 -3.48 -15.98 -18.57
C LEU A 373 -2.84 -17.28 -19.08
N ILE A 374 -3.64 -18.23 -19.56
CA ILE A 374 -3.15 -19.50 -20.11
C ILE A 374 -2.31 -19.28 -21.36
N ARG A 375 -2.75 -18.38 -22.26
CA ARG A 375 -1.98 -18.04 -23.45
C ARG A 375 -0.61 -17.41 -23.11
N LYS A 376 -0.50 -16.61 -22.06
CA LYS A 376 0.77 -16.07 -21.55
C LYS A 376 1.66 -17.17 -20.96
N LEU A 377 1.11 -18.09 -20.17
CA LEU A 377 1.85 -19.22 -19.60
C LEU A 377 2.39 -20.18 -20.67
N LYS A 378 1.60 -20.43 -21.72
CA LYS A 378 1.99 -21.24 -22.90
C LYS A 378 2.84 -20.50 -23.94
N GLY A 379 3.08 -19.20 -23.79
CA GLY A 379 3.83 -18.38 -24.77
C GLY A 379 3.07 -18.07 -26.07
N GLN A 380 1.75 -18.28 -26.10
CA GLN A 380 0.86 -18.13 -27.26
C GLN A 380 0.28 -16.69 -27.40
N ALA A 381 0.87 -15.70 -26.71
CA ALA A 381 0.43 -14.31 -26.71
C ALA A 381 1.56 -13.33 -26.30
N GLY A 382 2.49 -13.03 -27.22
CA GLY A 382 3.66 -12.18 -26.94
C GLY A 382 4.62 -12.84 -25.95
N GLN A 383 5.28 -12.05 -25.08
CA GLN A 383 6.23 -12.61 -24.10
C GLN A 383 5.54 -13.64 -23.17
N ARG A 384 6.16 -14.84 -23.08
CA ARG A 384 5.78 -15.91 -22.15
C ARG A 384 5.93 -15.46 -20.70
N MET A 385 5.05 -15.94 -19.82
CA MET A 385 5.15 -15.77 -18.37
C MET A 385 5.42 -17.12 -17.68
N PRO A 386 6.17 -17.14 -16.55
CA PRO A 386 6.83 -16.01 -15.91
C PRO A 386 8.02 -15.48 -16.73
N ALA A 387 8.19 -14.16 -16.77
CA ALA A 387 9.27 -13.51 -17.54
C ALA A 387 10.59 -13.40 -16.73
N GLY A 388 11.65 -12.97 -17.40
CA GLY A 388 12.95 -12.65 -16.76
C GLY A 388 13.81 -13.86 -16.42
N GLY A 389 13.78 -14.91 -17.26
CA GLY A 389 14.60 -16.12 -17.06
C GLY A 389 14.13 -17.06 -15.95
N ARG A 390 12.97 -16.77 -15.34
CA ARG A 390 12.31 -17.68 -14.39
C ARG A 390 11.90 -18.99 -15.09
N PRO A 391 11.88 -20.13 -14.37
CA PRO A 391 11.31 -21.36 -14.90
C PRO A 391 9.85 -21.17 -15.35
N PRO A 392 9.42 -21.87 -16.42
CA PRO A 392 8.01 -21.95 -16.75
C PRO A 392 7.26 -22.82 -15.72
N LEU A 393 5.95 -22.58 -15.58
CA LEU A 393 5.06 -23.54 -14.91
C LEU A 393 5.03 -24.85 -15.72
N SER A 394 4.84 -25.98 -15.02
CA SER A 394 4.67 -27.29 -15.64
C SER A 394 3.30 -27.41 -16.33
N ASP A 395 3.14 -28.40 -17.22
CA ASP A 395 1.87 -28.60 -17.92
C ASP A 395 0.74 -29.01 -16.97
N GLU A 396 1.05 -29.68 -15.84
CA GLU A 396 0.09 -29.97 -14.77
C GLU A 396 -0.36 -28.71 -14.05
N GLN A 397 0.56 -27.79 -13.72
CA GLN A 397 0.23 -26.50 -13.10
C GLN A 397 -0.60 -25.62 -14.05
N ILE A 398 -0.28 -25.62 -15.35
CA ILE A 398 -1.05 -24.91 -16.38
C ILE A 398 -2.43 -25.57 -16.58
N ALA A 399 -2.52 -26.90 -16.53
CA ALA A 399 -3.78 -27.64 -16.59
C ALA A 399 -4.66 -27.36 -15.36
N LEU A 400 -4.09 -27.22 -14.16
CA LEU A 400 -4.81 -26.90 -12.93
C LEU A 400 -5.48 -25.51 -13.02
N ILE A 401 -4.72 -24.49 -13.45
CA ILE A 401 -5.25 -23.14 -13.73
C ILE A 401 -6.32 -23.20 -14.85
N ALA A 402 -6.14 -24.05 -15.86
CA ALA A 402 -7.11 -24.24 -16.94
C ALA A 402 -8.37 -25.02 -16.52
N THR A 403 -8.32 -25.85 -15.47
CA THR A 403 -9.50 -26.47 -14.85
C THR A 403 -10.27 -25.44 -14.06
N TRP A 404 -9.61 -24.71 -13.17
CA TRP A 404 -10.22 -23.64 -12.38
C TRP A 404 -10.92 -22.57 -13.26
N ILE A 405 -10.33 -22.18 -14.39
CA ILE A 405 -11.00 -21.28 -15.35
C ILE A 405 -12.23 -21.95 -15.98
N ARG A 406 -12.19 -23.23 -16.37
CA ARG A 406 -13.35 -23.96 -16.92
C ARG A 406 -14.50 -24.10 -15.91
N GLU A 407 -14.16 -24.25 -14.63
CA GLU A 407 -15.12 -24.21 -13.50
C GLU A 407 -15.69 -22.80 -13.26
N GLY A 408 -15.23 -21.80 -14.02
CA GLY A 408 -15.75 -20.44 -14.02
C GLY A 408 -14.94 -19.44 -13.21
N ALA A 409 -13.70 -19.80 -12.85
CA ALA A 409 -12.82 -19.03 -11.97
C ALA A 409 -13.46 -18.67 -10.61
N PRO A 410 -14.02 -19.65 -9.87
CA PRO A 410 -14.63 -19.41 -8.56
C PRO A 410 -13.60 -18.90 -7.54
N PHE A 411 -14.06 -18.11 -6.57
CA PHE A 411 -13.26 -17.57 -5.49
C PHE A 411 -13.82 -17.97 -4.13
N ASP A 412 -13.01 -18.71 -3.38
CA ASP A 412 -13.29 -19.32 -2.08
C ASP A 412 -12.55 -18.63 -0.91
N GLY A 413 -12.00 -17.43 -1.14
CA GLY A 413 -11.48 -16.56 -0.08
C GLY A 413 -12.56 -15.66 0.54
N PRO A 414 -12.26 -14.96 1.64
CA PRO A 414 -13.26 -14.23 2.43
C PRO A 414 -13.80 -12.96 1.75
N ALA A 415 -12.96 -12.29 0.96
CA ALA A 415 -13.35 -11.12 0.16
C ALA A 415 -12.41 -10.96 -1.05
N PRO A 416 -12.90 -10.57 -2.23
CA PRO A 416 -12.07 -10.44 -3.43
C PRO A 416 -10.93 -9.41 -3.31
N SER A 417 -11.08 -8.43 -2.41
CA SER A 417 -10.08 -7.41 -2.07
C SER A 417 -9.05 -7.87 -1.04
N THR A 418 -9.19 -9.05 -0.45
CA THR A 418 -8.22 -9.59 0.52
C THR A 418 -6.90 -9.89 -0.15
N ASN A 419 -5.80 -9.60 0.55
CA ASN A 419 -4.45 -9.87 0.06
C ASN A 419 -4.25 -11.37 -0.18
N ILE A 420 -3.66 -11.73 -1.32
CA ILE A 420 -3.45 -13.12 -1.74
C ILE A 420 -2.70 -13.97 -0.70
N ASP A 421 -1.78 -13.40 0.09
CA ASP A 421 -1.11 -14.13 1.17
C ASP A 421 -2.08 -14.56 2.28
N VAL A 422 -3.05 -13.71 2.63
CA VAL A 422 -4.10 -14.03 3.62
C VAL A 422 -5.04 -15.10 3.05
N VAL A 423 -5.40 -15.01 1.76
CA VAL A 423 -6.23 -16.03 1.08
C VAL A 423 -5.55 -17.40 1.05
N ILE A 424 -4.24 -17.46 0.73
CA ILE A 424 -3.44 -18.69 0.76
C ILE A 424 -3.42 -19.30 2.16
N ASN A 425 -3.15 -18.47 3.16
CA ASN A 425 -3.10 -18.89 4.56
C ASN A 425 -4.45 -19.48 5.00
N GLN A 426 -5.56 -18.90 4.58
CA GLN A 426 -6.92 -19.40 4.83
C GLN A 426 -7.20 -20.72 4.12
N GLY A 427 -6.88 -20.83 2.83
CA GLY A 427 -7.07 -22.07 2.06
C GLY A 427 -6.32 -23.25 2.66
N TRP A 428 -5.07 -23.04 3.07
CA TRP A 428 -4.28 -24.04 3.79
C TRP A 428 -4.88 -24.37 5.17
N ALA A 429 -5.22 -23.35 5.98
CA ALA A 429 -5.78 -23.54 7.32
C ALA A 429 -7.14 -24.25 7.34
N ALA A 430 -7.95 -24.07 6.29
CA ALA A 430 -9.21 -24.79 6.14
C ALA A 430 -8.99 -26.31 6.06
N THR A 431 -7.96 -26.74 5.33
CA THR A 431 -7.62 -28.17 5.13
C THR A 431 -6.70 -28.79 6.17
N ALA A 432 -5.77 -28.03 6.76
CA ALA A 432 -4.75 -28.55 7.66
C ALA A 432 -5.33 -29.15 8.95
N SER A 433 -4.79 -30.27 9.42
CA SER A 433 -5.19 -30.87 10.69
C SER A 433 -4.91 -29.93 11.87
N PRO A 434 -5.56 -30.12 13.04
CA PRO A 434 -5.26 -29.33 14.23
C PRO A 434 -3.78 -29.41 14.66
N GLU A 435 -3.10 -30.52 14.37
CA GLU A 435 -1.68 -30.70 14.69
C GLU A 435 -0.75 -29.97 13.69
N GLU A 436 -1.06 -29.99 12.39
CA GLU A 436 -0.31 -29.22 11.40
C GLU A 436 -0.45 -27.71 11.62
N LEU A 437 -1.66 -27.25 11.98
CA LEU A 437 -1.89 -25.89 12.49
C LEU A 437 -1.10 -25.64 13.79
N PHE A 438 -1.05 -26.65 14.67
CA PHE A 438 -0.23 -26.74 15.88
C PHE A 438 1.20 -26.28 15.62
N GLN A 439 1.91 -27.12 14.86
CA GLN A 439 3.32 -26.95 14.55
C GLN A 439 3.56 -25.69 13.69
N ARG A 440 2.67 -25.34 12.75
CA ARG A 440 2.83 -24.14 11.92
C ARG A 440 2.75 -22.84 12.73
N ARG A 441 1.93 -22.78 13.79
CA ARG A 441 1.94 -21.65 14.73
C ARG A 441 3.22 -21.60 15.55
N LYS A 442 3.73 -22.75 16.03
CA LYS A 442 5.02 -22.83 16.74
C LYS A 442 6.20 -22.37 15.87
N GLU A 443 6.27 -22.83 14.61
CA GLU A 443 7.25 -22.38 13.62
C GLU A 443 7.21 -20.85 13.43
N ARG A 444 6.01 -20.29 13.20
CA ARG A 444 5.82 -18.85 13.02
C ARG A 444 6.17 -18.06 14.28
N ALA A 445 5.86 -18.60 15.45
CA ALA A 445 6.20 -17.98 16.73
C ALA A 445 7.72 -17.85 16.90
N LEU A 446 8.48 -18.91 16.57
CA LEU A 446 9.95 -18.88 16.59
C LEU A 446 10.53 -17.97 15.50
N GLN A 447 9.95 -17.94 14.29
CA GLN A 447 10.33 -16.99 13.24
C GLN A 447 9.99 -15.53 13.57
N ARG A 448 9.00 -15.28 14.43
CA ARG A 448 8.65 -13.96 14.97
C ARG A 448 9.58 -13.59 16.13
N TRP A 449 9.93 -14.57 16.97
CA TRP A 449 10.90 -14.43 18.05
C TRP A 449 12.27 -13.97 17.54
N GLU A 450 12.85 -14.65 16.54
CA GLU A 450 14.15 -14.31 15.95
C GLU A 450 14.20 -12.88 15.36
N ARG A 451 13.04 -12.32 14.99
CA ARG A 451 12.92 -10.92 14.53
C ARG A 451 12.80 -9.91 15.69
N ALA A 452 12.29 -10.33 16.84
CA ALA A 452 12.15 -9.48 18.02
C ALA A 452 13.42 -9.47 18.89
N VAL A 453 14.04 -10.63 19.07
CA VAL A 453 15.19 -10.86 19.97
C VAL A 453 16.21 -11.77 19.24
N PRO A 454 16.91 -11.25 18.21
CA PRO A 454 17.81 -12.04 17.38
C PRO A 454 18.97 -12.63 18.18
N GLY A 455 19.25 -13.93 17.98
CA GLY A 455 20.36 -14.65 18.61
C GLY A 455 20.13 -15.17 20.05
N ASP A 456 19.06 -14.76 20.75
CA ASP A 456 18.69 -15.34 22.06
C ASP A 456 17.64 -16.44 21.86
N ALA A 457 17.93 -17.67 22.27
CA ALA A 457 16.94 -18.75 22.28
C ALA A 457 15.88 -18.52 23.38
N PRO A 458 14.57 -18.64 23.08
CA PRO A 458 13.53 -18.47 24.09
C PRO A 458 13.47 -19.66 25.05
N ALA A 459 13.20 -19.37 26.33
CA ALA A 459 12.68 -20.37 27.26
C ALA A 459 11.25 -20.75 26.84
N THR A 460 10.90 -22.03 26.92
CA THR A 460 9.62 -22.56 26.42
C THR A 460 8.95 -23.51 27.40
N ALA A 461 7.62 -23.60 27.35
CA ALA A 461 6.81 -24.61 28.03
C ALA A 461 5.58 -24.93 27.20
N GLU A 462 5.09 -26.18 27.26
CA GLU A 462 3.87 -26.60 26.56
C GLU A 462 2.94 -27.33 27.53
N ILE A 463 1.66 -26.95 27.55
CA ILE A 463 0.66 -27.48 28.48
C ILE A 463 -0.73 -27.49 27.83
N GLY A 464 -1.33 -28.68 27.72
CA GLY A 464 -2.63 -28.86 27.07
C GLY A 464 -2.59 -28.40 25.61
N GLU A 465 -3.35 -27.36 25.29
CA GLU A 465 -3.43 -26.75 23.96
C GLU A 465 -2.63 -25.43 23.83
N ALA A 466 -1.75 -25.12 24.78
CA ALA A 466 -0.96 -23.88 24.81
C ALA A 466 0.56 -24.12 24.72
N PHE A 467 1.21 -23.43 23.78
CA PHE A 467 2.68 -23.33 23.67
C PHE A 467 3.14 -21.94 24.10
N VAL A 468 3.98 -21.87 25.11
CA VAL A 468 4.48 -20.63 25.70
C VAL A 468 5.97 -20.48 25.39
N LEU A 469 6.39 -19.29 24.96
CA LEU A 469 7.79 -18.96 24.67
C LEU A 469 8.15 -17.55 25.16
N GLY A 470 9.39 -17.30 25.56
CA GLY A 470 9.80 -15.98 26.01
C GLY A 470 11.22 -15.86 26.53
N ASN A 471 11.57 -14.67 27.02
CA ASN A 471 12.84 -14.38 27.68
C ASN A 471 12.72 -14.11 29.19
N ALA A 472 11.51 -14.31 29.76
CA ALA A 472 11.31 -14.42 31.20
C ALA A 472 12.02 -15.67 31.77
N SER A 473 12.18 -15.77 33.09
CA SER A 473 12.83 -16.95 33.68
C SER A 473 12.02 -18.23 33.40
N PRO A 474 12.65 -19.43 33.39
CA PRO A 474 11.94 -20.69 33.21
C PRO A 474 10.74 -20.82 34.15
N ASP A 475 10.89 -20.49 35.45
CA ASP A 475 9.80 -20.50 36.42
C ASP A 475 8.64 -19.56 36.06
N GLN A 476 8.94 -18.39 35.46
CA GLN A 476 7.92 -17.43 35.00
C GLN A 476 7.21 -17.91 33.72
N ILE A 477 7.92 -18.55 32.78
CA ILE A 477 7.32 -19.19 31.61
C ILE A 477 6.37 -20.31 32.07
N ASP A 478 6.85 -21.16 32.96
CA ASP A 478 6.16 -22.34 33.48
C ASP A 478 4.92 -21.97 34.32
N ALA A 479 5.01 -20.91 35.14
CA ALA A 479 3.87 -20.33 35.86
C ALA A 479 2.86 -19.66 34.91
N SER A 480 3.33 -19.01 33.85
CA SER A 480 2.45 -18.39 32.85
C SER A 480 1.73 -19.45 32.01
N ALA A 481 2.38 -20.56 31.67
CA ALA A 481 1.77 -21.70 31.01
C ALA A 481 0.61 -22.29 31.83
N ARG A 482 0.82 -22.51 33.14
CA ARG A 482 -0.25 -22.94 34.05
C ARG A 482 -1.42 -21.94 34.11
N ARG A 483 -1.13 -20.63 34.13
CA ARG A 483 -2.14 -19.56 34.12
C ARG A 483 -2.94 -19.53 32.81
N VAL A 484 -2.29 -19.75 31.68
CA VAL A 484 -2.94 -19.84 30.35
C VAL A 484 -3.86 -21.05 30.28
N ALA A 485 -3.44 -22.22 30.77
CA ALA A 485 -4.27 -23.42 30.80
C ALA A 485 -5.57 -23.24 31.62
N ASP A 486 -5.48 -22.60 32.79
CA ASP A 486 -6.68 -22.29 33.59
C ASP A 486 -7.54 -21.18 32.95
N ALA A 487 -6.91 -20.14 32.37
CA ALA A 487 -7.63 -19.12 31.61
C ALA A 487 -8.44 -19.73 30.44
N ILE A 488 -7.88 -20.69 29.70
CA ILE A 488 -8.56 -21.44 28.62
C ILE A 488 -9.84 -22.11 29.15
N GLU A 489 -9.76 -22.81 30.28
CA GLU A 489 -10.93 -23.47 30.90
C GLU A 489 -11.95 -22.47 31.49
N ARG A 490 -11.49 -21.29 31.95
CA ARG A 490 -12.37 -20.17 32.33
C ARG A 490 -13.07 -19.56 31.11
N VAL A 491 -12.42 -19.45 29.94
CA VAL A 491 -13.06 -19.01 28.68
C VAL A 491 -14.11 -20.03 28.22
N LYS A 492 -13.76 -21.33 28.15
CA LYS A 492 -14.73 -22.39 27.79
C LYS A 492 -15.96 -22.36 28.70
N ARG A 493 -15.76 -22.18 30.01
CA ARG A 493 -16.85 -22.07 31.00
C ARG A 493 -17.68 -20.79 30.81
N GLY A 494 -17.05 -19.64 30.62
CA GLY A 494 -17.71 -18.34 30.47
C GLY A 494 -18.55 -18.23 29.19
N LEU A 495 -18.03 -18.75 28.08
CA LEU A 495 -18.71 -18.74 26.77
C LEU A 495 -19.58 -19.99 26.53
N ARG A 496 -19.69 -20.89 27.51
CA ARG A 496 -20.47 -22.15 27.47
C ARG A 496 -20.08 -23.06 26.30
N LEU A 497 -18.78 -23.15 26.02
CA LEU A 497 -18.23 -24.05 25.01
C LEU A 497 -18.27 -25.50 25.53
N ASP A 498 -18.17 -26.46 24.61
CA ASP A 498 -17.85 -27.83 24.99
C ASP A 498 -16.45 -27.90 25.64
N LYS A 499 -16.32 -28.75 26.66
CA LYS A 499 -15.09 -28.95 27.44
C LYS A 499 -14.11 -29.92 26.78
N ARG A 500 -14.60 -30.79 25.88
CA ARG A 500 -13.75 -31.78 25.19
C ARG A 500 -13.10 -31.19 23.94
N SER A 501 -13.78 -30.24 23.31
CA SER A 501 -13.26 -29.46 22.19
C SER A 501 -12.09 -28.57 22.63
N PRO A 502 -11.04 -28.41 21.79
CA PRO A 502 -10.05 -27.37 22.00
C PRO A 502 -10.71 -25.99 21.92
N LEU A 503 -10.19 -25.01 22.67
CA LEU A 503 -10.58 -23.62 22.52
C LEU A 503 -10.21 -23.10 21.13
N LEU A 504 -9.02 -23.45 20.62
CA LEU A 504 -8.56 -23.03 19.30
C LEU A 504 -8.16 -24.24 18.45
N ARG A 505 -8.70 -24.32 17.22
CA ARG A 505 -8.15 -25.21 16.19
C ARG A 505 -6.71 -24.79 15.94
N GLY A 506 -5.76 -25.68 16.21
CA GLY A 506 -4.34 -25.32 16.20
C GLY A 506 -3.84 -24.63 17.47
N GLY A 507 -4.45 -24.88 18.64
CA GLY A 507 -3.95 -24.40 19.93
C GLY A 507 -3.74 -22.88 20.03
N LEU A 508 -2.99 -22.46 21.06
CA LEU A 508 -2.63 -21.07 21.32
C LEU A 508 -1.11 -20.93 21.51
N VAL A 509 -0.53 -19.90 20.88
CA VAL A 509 0.84 -19.43 21.17
C VAL A 509 0.77 -18.30 22.20
N VAL A 510 1.66 -18.29 23.19
CA VAL A 510 1.77 -17.19 24.16
C VAL A 510 3.21 -16.73 24.33
N PHE A 511 3.49 -15.48 23.96
CA PHE A 511 4.76 -14.82 24.23
C PHE A 511 4.78 -14.26 25.65
N VAL A 512 5.86 -14.48 26.41
CA VAL A 512 6.02 -14.01 27.80
C VAL A 512 7.33 -13.24 27.94
N LEU A 513 7.23 -11.92 27.97
CA LEU A 513 8.36 -11.00 27.80
C LEU A 513 8.82 -10.45 29.16
N LYS A 514 10.12 -10.56 29.44
CA LYS A 514 10.70 -10.36 30.78
C LYS A 514 10.55 -8.95 31.36
N SER A 515 10.41 -7.93 30.51
CA SER A 515 10.30 -6.53 30.94
C SER A 515 9.30 -5.73 30.13
N ARG A 516 8.95 -4.53 30.63
CA ARG A 516 8.18 -3.50 29.91
C ARG A 516 8.87 -3.04 28.62
N TYR A 517 10.21 -3.08 28.55
CA TYR A 517 10.97 -2.74 27.36
C TYR A 517 10.81 -3.80 26.26
N ASP A 518 11.08 -5.07 26.58
CA ASP A 518 10.93 -6.21 25.65
C ASP A 518 9.51 -6.28 25.07
N TYR A 519 8.50 -6.07 25.93
CA TYR A 519 7.09 -6.00 25.52
C TYR A 519 6.82 -4.89 24.50
N SER A 520 7.40 -3.70 24.71
CA SER A 520 7.19 -2.55 23.82
C SER A 520 7.94 -2.69 22.49
N GLU A 521 9.15 -3.26 22.50
CA GLU A 521 9.91 -3.50 21.27
C GLU A 521 9.34 -4.67 20.45
N PHE A 522 8.75 -5.71 21.08
CA PHE A 522 8.05 -6.78 20.37
C PHE A 522 6.89 -6.23 19.50
N GLY A 523 6.12 -5.29 20.02
CA GLY A 523 5.07 -4.59 19.27
C GLY A 523 5.62 -3.84 18.06
N LYS A 524 6.72 -3.09 18.23
CA LYS A 524 7.35 -2.34 17.12
C LYS A 524 7.94 -3.27 16.06
N MET A 525 8.78 -4.23 16.48
CA MET A 525 9.58 -5.06 15.57
C MET A 525 8.75 -6.16 14.87
N THR A 526 7.65 -6.61 15.49
CA THR A 526 6.85 -7.72 14.95
C THR A 526 5.45 -7.33 14.49
N GLU A 527 4.84 -6.31 15.08
CA GLU A 527 3.49 -5.84 14.75
C GLU A 527 3.47 -4.47 14.05
N GLY A 528 4.61 -3.77 14.01
CA GLY A 528 4.74 -2.46 13.35
C GLY A 528 4.03 -1.30 14.06
N ARG A 529 3.69 -1.46 15.35
CA ARG A 529 2.91 -0.49 16.13
C ARG A 529 3.52 -0.22 17.50
N GLU A 530 3.19 0.92 18.09
CA GLU A 530 3.48 1.19 19.50
C GLU A 530 2.34 0.68 20.40
N LEU A 531 2.69 0.09 21.55
CA LEU A 531 1.73 -0.47 22.50
C LEU A 531 1.50 0.50 23.68
N PRO A 532 0.26 0.67 24.17
CA PRO A 532 -0.04 1.52 25.32
C PRO A 532 0.82 1.21 26.56
N LYS A 533 1.09 2.23 27.38
CA LYS A 533 2.05 2.16 28.52
C LYS A 533 1.50 1.43 29.74
N GLU A 534 0.18 1.34 29.80
CA GLU A 534 -0.67 0.69 30.79
C GLU A 534 -0.96 -0.79 30.45
N TRP A 535 -0.71 -1.21 29.20
CA TRP A 535 -0.92 -2.59 28.76
C TRP A 535 0.22 -3.51 29.20
N VAL A 536 -0.11 -4.55 29.96
CA VAL A 536 0.79 -5.67 30.32
C VAL A 536 0.41 -6.99 29.63
N GLY A 537 -0.62 -6.97 28.79
CA GLY A 537 -1.05 -8.11 27.98
C GLY A 537 -1.91 -7.65 26.81
N HIS A 538 -1.61 -8.16 25.61
CA HIS A 538 -2.43 -7.97 24.40
C HIS A 538 -2.57 -9.30 23.65
N TRP A 539 -3.42 -9.33 22.62
CA TRP A 539 -3.60 -10.46 21.72
C TRP A 539 -3.55 -10.01 20.26
N TYR A 540 -3.28 -10.97 19.38
CA TYR A 540 -3.33 -10.82 17.93
C TYR A 540 -4.02 -12.04 17.33
N ALA A 541 -4.82 -11.84 16.30
CA ALA A 541 -5.40 -12.91 15.51
C ALA A 541 -5.42 -12.56 14.02
N ASP A 542 -4.84 -13.43 13.21
CA ASP A 542 -5.15 -13.58 11.79
C ASP A 542 -5.53 -15.04 11.50
N PRO A 543 -6.00 -15.39 10.29
CA PRO A 543 -6.57 -16.71 10.02
C PRO A 543 -5.62 -17.91 10.18
N ILE A 544 -4.30 -17.69 10.26
CA ILE A 544 -3.34 -18.74 10.64
C ILE A 544 -2.63 -18.45 11.95
N ASP A 545 -2.40 -17.18 12.30
CA ASP A 545 -1.52 -16.78 13.39
C ASP A 545 -2.35 -16.16 14.52
N VAL A 546 -2.54 -16.92 15.60
CA VAL A 546 -3.31 -16.50 16.77
C VAL A 546 -2.43 -16.65 18.00
N TYR A 547 -2.11 -15.54 18.65
CA TYR A 547 -1.24 -15.52 19.82
C TYR A 547 -1.64 -14.45 20.84
N VAL A 548 -1.20 -14.68 22.08
CA VAL A 548 -1.24 -13.71 23.18
C VAL A 548 0.19 -13.26 23.49
N VAL A 549 0.37 -12.01 23.92
CA VAL A 549 1.63 -11.48 24.43
C VAL A 549 1.40 -10.96 25.83
N LEU A 550 2.16 -11.45 26.81
CA LEU A 550 2.12 -11.03 28.21
C LEU A 550 3.49 -10.44 28.61
N SER A 551 3.50 -9.46 29.50
CA SER A 551 4.71 -9.09 30.24
C SER A 551 4.79 -9.88 31.55
N ALA A 552 5.99 -10.36 31.89
CA ALA A 552 6.28 -11.04 33.15
C ALA A 552 6.70 -10.06 34.27
N GLU A 553 7.12 -8.85 33.90
CA GLU A 553 7.32 -7.71 34.80
C GLU A 553 6.01 -6.91 34.88
N SER A 554 5.40 -6.87 36.06
CA SER A 554 4.25 -6.01 36.33
C SER A 554 4.13 -5.74 37.82
N ASP A 555 3.46 -4.65 38.17
CA ASP A 555 3.03 -4.30 39.52
C ASP A 555 1.65 -4.90 39.86
N LEU A 556 1.24 -5.97 39.15
CA LEU A 556 -0.06 -6.62 39.30
C LEU A 556 0.02 -7.81 40.26
N GLU A 557 -0.98 -7.88 41.15
CA GLU A 557 -1.17 -9.03 42.04
C GLU A 557 -1.51 -10.31 41.25
N PRO A 558 -1.26 -11.52 41.80
CA PRO A 558 -1.50 -12.79 41.10
C PRO A 558 -2.90 -12.94 40.49
N GLU A 559 -3.95 -12.51 41.20
CA GLU A 559 -5.34 -12.52 40.70
C GLU A 559 -5.55 -11.56 39.53
N GLN A 560 -4.89 -10.39 39.54
CA GLN A 560 -4.93 -9.44 38.43
C GLN A 560 -4.19 -9.99 37.20
N LEU A 561 -3.11 -10.76 37.40
CA LEU A 561 -2.45 -11.46 36.30
C LEU A 561 -3.33 -12.57 35.71
N GLU A 562 -4.06 -13.35 36.53
CA GLU A 562 -5.07 -14.28 36.01
C GLU A 562 -6.14 -13.55 35.17
N ALA A 563 -6.58 -12.37 35.63
CA ALA A 563 -7.54 -11.55 34.90
C ALA A 563 -6.99 -11.00 33.58
N VAL A 564 -5.72 -10.56 33.52
CA VAL A 564 -5.03 -10.18 32.27
C VAL A 564 -4.97 -11.36 31.30
N THR A 565 -4.62 -12.56 31.78
CA THR A 565 -4.56 -13.75 30.93
C THR A 565 -5.95 -14.17 30.46
N LEU A 566 -6.99 -14.12 31.30
CA LEU A 566 -8.37 -14.42 30.88
C LEU A 566 -8.85 -13.46 29.77
N GLN A 567 -8.62 -12.15 29.93
CA GLN A 567 -8.95 -11.13 28.94
C GLN A 567 -8.36 -11.44 27.58
N ASN A 568 -7.05 -11.72 27.54
CA ASN A 568 -6.31 -11.88 26.28
C ASN A 568 -6.53 -13.25 25.63
N VAL A 569 -6.67 -14.33 26.40
CA VAL A 569 -7.04 -15.66 25.86
C VAL A 569 -8.45 -15.62 25.26
N ALA A 570 -9.39 -14.90 25.89
CA ALA A 570 -10.72 -14.69 25.36
C ALA A 570 -10.71 -13.80 24.10
N GLY A 571 -9.95 -12.71 24.10
CA GLY A 571 -9.76 -11.84 22.93
C GLY A 571 -9.19 -12.60 21.74
N ALA A 572 -8.10 -13.34 21.93
CA ALA A 572 -7.50 -14.20 20.92
C ALA A 572 -8.47 -15.25 20.36
N TYR A 573 -9.27 -15.89 21.23
CA TYR A 573 -10.29 -16.85 20.81
C TYR A 573 -11.37 -16.18 19.92
N VAL A 574 -11.98 -15.10 20.40
CA VAL A 574 -13.11 -14.46 19.70
C VAL A 574 -12.63 -13.72 18.43
N GLY A 575 -11.44 -13.13 18.46
CA GLY A 575 -10.82 -12.47 17.31
C GLY A 575 -10.33 -13.44 16.22
N SER A 576 -10.23 -14.74 16.51
CA SER A 576 -9.87 -15.76 15.49
C SER A 576 -10.99 -16.07 14.49
N PHE A 577 -12.23 -15.63 14.75
CA PHE A 577 -13.36 -15.85 13.85
C PHE A 577 -13.41 -14.82 12.69
N ALA A 578 -13.91 -15.26 11.54
CA ALA A 578 -13.88 -14.50 10.29
C ALA A 578 -14.65 -13.16 10.39
N GLY A 579 -13.92 -12.06 10.23
CA GLY A 579 -14.47 -10.70 10.18
C GLY A 579 -14.84 -10.09 11.54
N VAL A 580 -14.45 -10.70 12.67
CA VAL A 580 -14.73 -10.14 13.99
C VAL A 580 -13.97 -8.82 14.21
N PRO A 581 -14.65 -7.71 14.55
CA PRO A 581 -13.99 -6.45 14.85
C PRO A 581 -13.36 -6.47 16.25
N TYR A 582 -12.25 -5.77 16.42
CA TYR A 582 -11.47 -5.73 17.66
C TYR A 582 -12.34 -5.39 18.90
N TRP A 583 -13.23 -4.39 18.79
CA TRP A 583 -14.12 -3.99 19.88
C TRP A 583 -14.98 -5.14 20.42
N PHE A 584 -15.41 -6.07 19.56
CA PHE A 584 -16.25 -7.18 19.98
C PHE A 584 -15.42 -8.25 20.71
N ALA A 585 -14.28 -8.65 20.14
CA ALA A 585 -13.39 -9.63 20.75
C ALA A 585 -12.83 -9.15 22.10
N GLU A 586 -12.31 -7.93 22.13
CA GLU A 586 -11.82 -7.28 23.35
C GLU A 586 -12.97 -7.05 24.36
N GLY A 587 -14.15 -6.67 23.86
CA GLY A 587 -15.36 -6.52 24.67
C GLY A 587 -15.78 -7.81 25.38
N VAL A 588 -15.67 -8.97 24.71
CA VAL A 588 -15.90 -10.29 25.34
C VAL A 588 -14.82 -10.58 26.39
N GLY A 589 -13.55 -10.34 26.08
CA GLY A 589 -12.45 -10.55 27.04
C GLY A 589 -12.60 -9.73 28.32
N ARG A 590 -12.91 -8.43 28.19
CA ARG A 590 -13.18 -7.56 29.33
C ARG A 590 -14.45 -7.95 30.09
N ASN A 591 -15.51 -8.42 29.40
CA ASN A 591 -16.71 -8.93 30.07
C ASN A 591 -16.45 -10.18 30.92
N LEU A 592 -15.62 -11.10 30.45
CA LEU A 592 -15.22 -12.26 31.26
C LEU A 592 -14.41 -11.83 32.49
N VAL A 593 -13.56 -10.80 32.39
CA VAL A 593 -12.92 -10.21 33.58
C VAL A 593 -13.93 -9.58 34.53
N VAL A 594 -14.81 -8.70 34.05
CA VAL A 594 -15.85 -8.02 34.85
C VAL A 594 -16.82 -9.02 35.50
N THR A 595 -17.02 -10.19 34.91
CA THR A 595 -17.86 -11.25 35.46
C THR A 595 -17.15 -12.07 36.55
N ASN A 596 -15.85 -12.34 36.43
CA ASN A 596 -15.11 -13.24 37.33
C ASN A 596 -14.33 -12.53 38.45
N TYR A 597 -13.80 -11.32 38.22
CA TYR A 597 -12.87 -10.63 39.14
C TYR A 597 -13.39 -9.27 39.66
N ARG A 598 -14.71 -9.05 39.63
CA ARG A 598 -15.34 -7.73 39.90
C ARG A 598 -15.03 -7.09 41.25
N ARG A 599 -14.52 -7.87 42.22
CA ARG A 599 -14.18 -7.41 43.59
C ARG A 599 -12.66 -7.46 43.80
N GLY A 600 -11.95 -6.44 43.33
CA GLY A 600 -10.53 -6.23 43.67
C GLY A 600 -9.67 -5.71 42.53
N ASP A 601 -9.95 -6.06 41.28
CA ASP A 601 -9.11 -5.62 40.16
C ASP A 601 -9.27 -4.11 39.88
N ARG A 602 -8.19 -3.35 40.12
CA ARG A 602 -8.16 -1.88 39.92
C ARG A 602 -8.55 -1.49 38.49
N ARG A 603 -8.18 -2.31 37.50
CA ARG A 603 -8.45 -2.08 36.07
C ARG A 603 -9.94 -2.05 35.77
N VAL A 604 -10.72 -2.89 36.45
CA VAL A 604 -12.19 -2.92 36.32
C VAL A 604 -12.85 -1.65 36.87
N VAL A 605 -12.22 -0.98 37.83
CA VAL A 605 -12.66 0.33 38.36
C VAL A 605 -12.25 1.45 37.39
N GLU A 606 -11.00 1.45 36.92
CA GLU A 606 -10.48 2.41 35.93
C GLU A 606 -11.28 2.39 34.62
N TRP A 607 -11.65 1.19 34.13
CA TRP A 607 -12.52 1.02 32.96
C TRP A 607 -13.92 1.60 33.21
N GLN A 608 -14.52 1.38 34.38
CA GLN A 608 -15.84 1.94 34.72
C GLN A 608 -15.82 3.47 34.85
N GLN A 609 -14.71 4.05 35.35
CA GLN A 609 -14.51 5.50 35.43
C GLN A 609 -14.28 6.12 34.04
N SER A 610 -13.58 5.42 33.14
CA SER A 610 -13.24 5.88 31.79
C SER A 610 -14.38 5.72 30.78
N LEU A 611 -15.28 4.76 31.01
CA LEU A 611 -16.35 4.39 30.08
C LEU A 611 -17.24 5.57 29.62
N PRO A 612 -17.69 6.51 30.49
CA PRO A 612 -18.52 7.63 30.04
C PRO A 612 -17.83 8.51 28.98
N ALA A 613 -16.52 8.73 29.10
CA ALA A 613 -15.74 9.48 28.12
C ALA A 613 -15.50 8.67 26.83
N ALA A 614 -15.29 7.36 26.96
CA ALA A 614 -15.15 6.46 25.81
C ALA A 614 -16.44 6.40 24.95
N LEU A 615 -17.61 6.33 25.58
CA LEU A 615 -18.91 6.34 24.90
C LEU A 615 -19.17 7.65 24.14
N GLN A 616 -18.74 8.80 24.67
CA GLN A 616 -18.89 10.09 23.99
C GLN A 616 -18.11 10.20 22.67
N LYS A 617 -16.99 9.47 22.51
CA LYS A 617 -16.24 9.42 21.25
C LYS A 617 -17.03 8.77 20.10
N VAL A 618 -18.07 7.97 20.37
CA VAL A 618 -18.83 7.23 19.35
C VAL A 618 -19.90 8.13 18.71
N THR A 619 -19.47 9.11 17.90
CA THR A 619 -20.38 10.09 17.29
C THR A 619 -21.30 9.47 16.23
N ALA A 620 -20.88 8.43 15.51
CA ALA A 620 -21.71 7.62 14.61
C ALA A 620 -21.23 6.15 14.56
N PRO A 621 -22.04 5.18 14.13
CA PRO A 621 -21.63 3.77 14.06
C PRO A 621 -20.32 3.50 13.29
N PRO A 622 -20.04 4.14 12.13
CA PRO A 622 -18.77 3.96 11.41
C PRO A 622 -17.52 4.44 12.16
N VAL A 623 -17.67 5.15 13.30
CA VAL A 623 -16.53 5.49 14.16
C VAL A 623 -16.03 4.25 14.91
N LEU A 624 -16.94 3.40 15.37
CA LEU A 624 -16.62 2.14 16.05
C LEU A 624 -16.35 1.00 15.04
N LEU A 625 -17.16 0.92 13.98
CA LEU A 625 -17.11 -0.19 13.02
C LEU A 625 -15.91 -0.11 12.07
N ASP A 626 -15.58 1.08 11.56
CA ASP A 626 -14.42 1.27 10.66
C ASP A 626 -13.10 1.44 11.44
N ASN A 627 -13.04 0.98 12.69
CA ASN A 627 -11.88 1.04 13.58
C ASN A 627 -11.23 2.44 13.69
N ARG A 628 -12.04 3.50 13.85
CA ARG A 628 -11.59 4.91 13.92
C ARG A 628 -11.32 5.41 15.35
N LEU A 629 -11.30 4.50 16.32
CA LEU A 629 -11.01 4.75 17.74
C LEU A 629 -9.66 4.13 18.10
N ASP A 630 -9.00 4.70 19.10
CA ASP A 630 -7.88 4.03 19.77
C ASP A 630 -8.34 2.69 20.40
N GLU A 631 -7.46 1.69 20.43
CA GLU A 631 -7.80 0.32 20.84
C GLU A 631 -8.36 0.26 22.28
N GLU A 632 -7.82 1.06 23.21
CA GLU A 632 -8.33 1.13 24.58
C GLU A 632 -9.78 1.66 24.63
N THR A 633 -10.09 2.75 23.92
CA THR A 633 -11.48 3.23 23.78
C THR A 633 -12.38 2.20 23.11
N ALA A 634 -11.91 1.56 22.03
CA ALA A 634 -12.67 0.53 21.33
C ALA A 634 -13.00 -0.66 22.26
N GLY A 635 -12.05 -1.08 23.09
CA GLY A 635 -12.23 -2.11 24.12
C GLY A 635 -13.20 -1.69 25.23
N LEU A 636 -13.16 -0.43 25.69
CA LEU A 636 -14.11 0.11 26.68
C LEU A 636 -15.55 0.18 26.13
N VAL A 637 -15.73 0.72 24.93
CA VAL A 637 -17.03 0.76 24.24
C VAL A 637 -17.55 -0.66 24.00
N GLY A 638 -16.68 -1.55 23.50
CA GLY A 638 -17.00 -2.94 23.25
C GLY A 638 -17.38 -3.70 24.52
N MET A 639 -16.72 -3.47 25.64
CA MET A 639 -17.08 -4.01 26.95
C MET A 639 -18.52 -3.61 27.33
N ALA A 640 -18.90 -2.35 27.14
CA ALA A 640 -20.27 -1.91 27.45
C ALA A 640 -21.32 -2.53 26.53
N LEU A 641 -21.06 -2.59 25.22
CA LEU A 641 -21.95 -3.23 24.24
C LEU A 641 -22.12 -4.73 24.54
N VAL A 642 -21.01 -5.47 24.66
CA VAL A 642 -21.02 -6.90 24.92
C VAL A 642 -21.63 -7.25 26.27
N ASN A 643 -21.54 -6.38 27.29
CA ASN A 643 -22.25 -6.56 28.56
C ASN A 643 -23.78 -6.61 28.38
N THR A 644 -24.35 -5.85 27.43
CA THR A 644 -25.78 -5.96 27.10
C THR A 644 -26.11 -7.23 26.30
N MET A 645 -25.19 -7.69 25.44
CA MET A 645 -25.37 -8.92 24.64
C MET A 645 -25.28 -10.18 25.51
N MET A 646 -24.39 -10.19 26.50
CA MET A 646 -24.18 -11.29 27.45
C MET A 646 -25.16 -11.28 28.64
N ASP A 647 -26.06 -10.29 28.73
CA ASP A 647 -27.03 -10.17 29.82
C ASP A 647 -28.01 -11.36 29.89
N ARG A 648 -28.81 -11.41 30.96
CA ARG A 648 -29.72 -12.55 31.19
C ARG A 648 -30.78 -12.71 30.09
N ALA A 649 -31.26 -11.62 29.49
CA ALA A 649 -32.27 -11.64 28.44
C ALA A 649 -31.67 -12.01 27.08
N ASN A 650 -30.49 -11.48 26.75
CA ASN A 650 -29.81 -11.66 25.48
C ASN A 650 -28.89 -12.88 25.42
N SER A 651 -28.54 -13.51 26.55
CA SER A 651 -27.58 -14.63 26.61
C SER A 651 -27.85 -15.79 25.63
N ARG A 652 -29.11 -16.07 25.26
CA ARG A 652 -29.44 -17.06 24.21
C ARG A 652 -29.04 -16.59 22.81
N ARG A 653 -29.26 -15.31 22.49
CA ARG A 653 -28.84 -14.68 21.22
C ARG A 653 -27.32 -14.65 21.13
N PHE A 654 -26.63 -14.26 22.20
CA PHE A 654 -25.17 -14.28 22.26
C PHE A 654 -24.60 -15.70 22.09
N SER A 655 -25.19 -16.72 22.72
CA SER A 655 -24.81 -18.12 22.45
C SER A 655 -24.97 -18.49 20.97
N LYS A 656 -26.08 -18.11 20.30
CA LYS A 656 -26.23 -18.41 18.85
C LYS A 656 -25.30 -17.59 17.95
N LEU A 657 -24.94 -16.36 18.34
CA LEU A 657 -23.89 -15.57 17.66
C LEU A 657 -22.55 -16.31 17.69
N MET A 658 -22.10 -16.75 18.87
CA MET A 658 -20.85 -17.51 19.03
C MET A 658 -20.89 -18.87 18.31
N GLU A 659 -22.06 -19.52 18.29
CA GLU A 659 -22.29 -20.78 17.57
C GLU A 659 -22.17 -20.60 16.04
N LEU A 660 -22.83 -19.59 15.46
CA LEU A 660 -22.77 -19.31 14.01
C LEU A 660 -21.35 -18.95 13.53
N MET A 661 -20.59 -18.20 14.32
CA MET A 661 -19.19 -17.87 13.97
C MET A 661 -18.28 -19.11 14.05
N ARG A 662 -18.51 -20.01 15.01
CA ARG A 662 -17.82 -21.32 15.09
C ARG A 662 -18.25 -22.26 13.96
N GLU A 663 -19.46 -22.13 13.45
CA GLU A 663 -19.97 -22.78 12.24
C GLU A 663 -19.41 -22.15 10.93
N GLY A 664 -18.55 -21.13 11.03
CA GLY A 664 -17.83 -20.51 9.91
C GLY A 664 -18.52 -19.28 9.30
N LYS A 665 -19.67 -18.86 9.82
CA LYS A 665 -20.41 -17.68 9.33
C LYS A 665 -19.68 -16.39 9.73
N ALA A 666 -19.51 -15.46 8.78
CA ALA A 666 -18.84 -14.19 9.04
C ALA A 666 -19.55 -13.36 10.11
N PHE A 667 -18.80 -12.55 10.88
CA PHE A 667 -19.31 -11.79 12.03
C PHE A 667 -20.59 -11.00 11.72
N ASP A 668 -20.56 -10.08 10.74
CA ASP A 668 -21.71 -9.24 10.36
C ASP A 668 -22.97 -10.07 10.07
N GLU A 669 -22.77 -11.19 9.38
CA GLU A 669 -23.79 -12.13 8.94
C GLU A 669 -24.36 -13.00 10.08
N ALA A 670 -23.57 -13.25 11.13
CA ALA A 670 -24.00 -13.93 12.34
C ALA A 670 -24.67 -12.96 13.33
N MET A 671 -24.16 -11.73 13.41
CA MET A 671 -24.68 -10.65 14.27
C MET A 671 -26.03 -10.15 13.75
N ALA A 672 -26.19 -10.01 12.42
CA ALA A 672 -27.47 -9.75 11.77
C ALA A 672 -28.54 -10.82 12.03
N PHE A 673 -28.16 -12.08 12.19
CA PHE A 673 -29.09 -13.16 12.52
C PHE A 673 -29.45 -13.18 14.01
N ALA A 674 -28.46 -12.98 14.90
CA ALA A 674 -28.64 -13.12 16.34
C ALA A 674 -29.26 -11.87 17.01
N PHE A 675 -28.98 -10.68 16.48
CA PHE A 675 -29.40 -9.39 17.04
C PHE A 675 -29.95 -8.45 15.96
N ALA A 676 -29.06 -7.82 15.19
CA ALA A 676 -29.32 -6.86 14.10
C ALA A 676 -28.00 -6.63 13.33
N PRO A 677 -28.01 -6.07 12.10
CA PRO A 677 -26.79 -5.75 11.36
C PRO A 677 -25.84 -4.81 12.11
N PRO A 678 -24.50 -4.95 11.93
CA PRO A 678 -23.45 -3.98 12.22
C PRO A 678 -23.88 -2.61 12.73
N GLU A 679 -24.27 -1.79 11.76
CA GLU A 679 -24.61 -0.39 11.85
C GLU A 679 -25.92 -0.12 12.61
N GLU A 680 -26.92 -0.99 12.42
CA GLU A 680 -28.23 -0.91 13.07
C GLU A 680 -28.12 -1.17 14.58
N PHE A 681 -27.40 -2.22 14.99
CA PHE A 681 -27.18 -2.52 16.40
C PHE A 681 -26.44 -1.39 17.13
N VAL A 682 -25.37 -0.86 16.54
CA VAL A 682 -24.59 0.25 17.14
C VAL A 682 -25.39 1.56 17.10
N ALA A 683 -26.22 1.81 16.09
CA ALA A 683 -27.12 2.97 16.08
C ALA A 683 -28.12 2.88 17.26
N LEU A 684 -28.80 1.74 17.41
CA LEU A 684 -29.80 1.51 18.47
C LEU A 684 -29.18 1.58 19.86
N ALA A 685 -28.00 0.96 20.08
CA ALA A 685 -27.31 0.97 21.36
C ALA A 685 -26.88 2.39 21.83
N PHE A 686 -26.69 3.32 20.88
CA PHE A 686 -26.39 4.73 21.14
C PHE A 686 -27.60 5.67 20.97
N GLY A 687 -28.83 5.13 20.92
CA GLY A 687 -30.08 5.92 20.87
C GLY A 687 -30.31 6.70 19.57
N LYS A 688 -29.66 6.28 18.47
CA LYS A 688 -29.71 6.96 17.17
C LYS A 688 -30.69 6.23 16.25
N LYS A 689 -31.26 6.97 15.27
CA LYS A 689 -31.98 6.32 14.17
C LYS A 689 -31.02 5.36 13.45
N PRO A 690 -31.43 4.11 13.16
CA PRO A 690 -30.67 3.25 12.25
C PRO A 690 -30.67 3.85 10.82
N PRO A 691 -29.71 3.47 9.97
CA PRO A 691 -29.69 3.89 8.57
C PRO A 691 -30.96 3.42 7.85
N GLU A 692 -31.49 4.26 6.96
CA GLU A 692 -32.62 3.87 6.10
C GLU A 692 -32.17 2.79 5.10
N LYS A 693 -32.93 1.70 5.02
CA LYS A 693 -32.63 0.58 4.11
C LYS A 693 -32.78 1.06 2.66
N LYS A 694 -31.69 0.93 1.90
CA LYS A 694 -31.64 1.17 0.45
C LYS A 694 -31.99 -0.09 -0.33
#